data_AF-A0A6J8CDZ2-F1
#
_entry.id   AF-A0A6J8CDZ2-F1
#
_cell.length_a   1.000
_cell.length_b   1.000
_cell.length_c   1.000
_cell.angle_alpha   90.00
_cell.angle_beta   90.00
_cell.angle_gamma   90.00
#
_symmetry.space_group_name_H-M   'P 1'
#
loop_
_entity.id
_entity.type
_entity.pdbx_description
1 polymer ?
#
loop_
_entity_poly.entity_id
_entity_poly.type
_entity_poly.pdbx_seq_one_letter_code
_entity_poly.pdbx_strand_id
1 'polypeptide(L)'
;MTENDMPEILCKCFNEKAGSITIIPADLILYKCVNKYLAETWLERYQSPRPIDHDTINWLRSLGRKIRGQEYNIRTKRQAVRRIRREIRTLTDAQRERFIRAVQQLKARRIGSTNRYDALASAHDGRALGSAHSGPNFPSWHREYIKLFEAALQEIDNRVTLPFFDSRLDYNLFDPRESNFWGDNFMGDHRGVVSSGPFRLWRQRNGAYLERNGGASGSMISPRGIRNVLSRRRNIDILTPWANDRFDLENYHNAVHVWVGGSMLGLNTAPSDPVFFLHHCFIDYVWEQFRQRQTVDPESDYPFDQRAPPSHAPNRIMDNLETRKRNIDGYSNDYTDQYYRYARSPRTCRQCRNRFPYLKCGDWFRGLCSATKRPRVPIIRKESIISNKDLGIKRNFTSTITDKRKKPPRRRRSTGDWLAYETFLEEKKVSKIGRTKRSLNSRRYNKEERTSHITDMDSSMQNSFLLDGEPDIKRWVFIPVKIVHRRPSGLLFGTKVIKNRNLVDGVDVYSYNKYMNYTDEEQQAAYSHSFTSGSGADKVYVQVDGMSYNGKYVDYTIVDSRLPVSESVAFVAVKDPKLNSSISFISAYDSHGRICRPYCHSYGSNSNQYRKCSGVVNLTEEKPKLYGEDVGEVTQLLYKSGKGKAFTRRDENIFLSFYCDFHEIPWGKC
;
A
#
# COMPACT_ATOMS: atom_id res chain seq x y z
N MET A 1 15.95 -8.76 -25.65
CA MET A 1 15.83 -7.94 -24.43
C MET A 1 17.17 -7.28 -24.15
N THR A 2 17.17 -5.98 -23.91
CA THR A 2 18.37 -5.17 -23.68
C THR A 2 18.20 -4.25 -22.47
N GLU A 3 19.32 -3.75 -21.95
CA GLU A 3 19.37 -2.63 -21.01
C GLU A 3 19.18 -1.30 -21.78
N ASN A 4 18.50 -0.34 -21.18
CA ASN A 4 18.46 1.07 -21.63
C ASN A 4 18.96 1.99 -20.50
N ASP A 5 19.36 3.21 -20.83
CA ASP A 5 19.75 4.22 -19.84
C ASP A 5 18.54 4.69 -19.00
N MET A 6 18.81 5.19 -17.79
CA MET A 6 17.78 5.75 -16.92
C MET A 6 17.38 7.17 -17.39
N PRO A 7 16.09 7.50 -17.54
CA PRO A 7 15.66 8.86 -17.87
C PRO A 7 16.15 9.89 -16.84
N GLU A 8 16.65 11.04 -17.32
CA GLU A 8 17.28 12.08 -16.47
C GLU A 8 16.38 12.53 -15.30
N ILE A 9 15.08 12.73 -15.55
CA ILE A 9 14.09 13.13 -14.52
C ILE A 9 14.03 12.10 -13.38
N LEU A 10 14.04 10.81 -13.73
CA LEU A 10 13.98 9.71 -12.76
C LEU A 10 15.31 9.58 -12.01
N CYS A 11 16.42 9.60 -12.75
CA CYS A 11 17.78 9.61 -12.22
C CYS A 11 18.00 10.74 -11.19
N LYS A 12 17.65 11.97 -11.56
CA LYS A 12 17.74 13.15 -10.70
C LYS A 12 16.93 12.99 -9.42
N CYS A 13 15.70 12.46 -9.51
CA CYS A 13 14.90 12.22 -8.31
C CYS A 13 15.54 11.17 -7.38
N PHE A 14 16.08 10.07 -7.91
CA PHE A 14 16.76 9.08 -7.07
C PHE A 14 18.04 9.64 -6.43
N ASN A 15 18.80 10.46 -7.15
CA ASN A 15 19.96 11.17 -6.59
C ASN A 15 19.55 12.18 -5.49
N GLU A 16 18.45 12.93 -5.68
CA GLU A 16 17.87 13.79 -4.63
C GLU A 16 17.39 13.01 -3.40
N LYS A 17 17.05 11.71 -3.54
CA LYS A 17 16.58 10.84 -2.45
C LYS A 17 17.63 9.90 -1.88
N ALA A 18 18.85 9.90 -2.42
CA ALA A 18 19.96 9.06 -2.00
C ALA A 18 20.22 9.13 -0.48
N GLY A 19 20.30 10.34 0.08
CA GLY A 19 20.50 10.57 1.52
C GLY A 19 19.30 10.24 2.41
N SER A 20 18.13 9.96 1.83
CA SER A 20 16.90 9.65 2.56
C SER A 20 16.64 8.15 2.71
N ILE A 21 17.42 7.28 2.05
CA ILE A 21 17.19 5.82 2.03
C ILE A 21 17.24 5.21 3.44
N THR A 22 18.01 5.75 4.39
CA THR A 22 18.04 5.24 5.78
C THR A 22 16.85 5.69 6.64
N ILE A 23 16.00 6.59 6.14
CA ILE A 23 14.92 7.25 6.87
C ILE A 23 13.54 6.93 6.26
N ILE A 24 13.49 6.73 4.94
CA ILE A 24 12.29 6.40 4.17
C ILE A 24 12.43 5.00 3.57
N PRO A 25 11.43 4.12 3.77
CA PRO A 25 11.31 2.85 3.04
C PRO A 25 11.44 2.99 1.51
N ALA A 26 12.10 2.02 0.87
CA ALA A 26 12.36 2.01 -0.56
C ALA A 26 11.10 2.09 -1.44
N ASP A 27 9.99 1.46 -1.03
CA ASP A 27 8.69 1.51 -1.71
C ASP A 27 8.16 2.94 -1.85
N LEU A 28 8.39 3.80 -0.85
CA LEU A 28 7.98 5.20 -0.89
C LEU A 28 8.88 6.07 -1.75
N ILE A 29 10.19 5.79 -1.79
CA ILE A 29 11.13 6.47 -2.69
C ILE A 29 10.80 6.11 -4.15
N LEU A 30 10.61 4.82 -4.43
CA LEU A 30 10.16 4.31 -5.73
C LEU A 30 8.82 4.94 -6.13
N TYR A 31 7.81 4.90 -5.25
CA TYR A 31 6.52 5.52 -5.50
C TYR A 31 6.64 7.01 -5.85
N LYS A 32 7.44 7.78 -5.09
CA LYS A 32 7.60 9.23 -5.32
C LYS A 32 8.32 9.52 -6.63
N CYS A 33 9.47 8.89 -6.88
CA CYS A 33 10.29 9.21 -8.05
C CYS A 33 9.71 8.66 -9.36
N VAL A 34 9.15 7.44 -9.34
CA VAL A 34 8.43 6.92 -10.50
C VAL A 34 7.20 7.78 -10.79
N ASN A 35 6.30 8.01 -9.82
CA ASN A 35 5.10 8.81 -10.11
C ASN A 35 5.41 10.26 -10.52
N LYS A 36 6.51 10.87 -10.03
CA LYS A 36 7.00 12.17 -10.55
C LYS A 36 7.37 12.07 -12.03
N TYR A 37 8.22 11.11 -12.40
CA TYR A 37 8.59 10.87 -13.81
C TYR A 37 7.35 10.61 -14.68
N LEU A 38 6.42 9.76 -14.21
CA LEU A 38 5.19 9.42 -14.93
C LEU A 38 4.25 10.63 -15.09
N ALA A 39 4.22 11.54 -14.11
CA ALA A 39 3.41 12.76 -14.14
C ALA A 39 4.00 13.86 -15.03
N GLU A 40 5.34 13.96 -15.12
CA GLU A 40 6.02 14.91 -16.01
C GLU A 40 5.95 14.45 -17.48
N THR A 41 6.21 13.16 -17.76
CA THR A 41 6.19 12.56 -19.11
C THR A 41 4.81 12.16 -19.63
N TRP A 42 3.72 12.64 -19.01
CA TRP A 42 2.37 12.17 -19.34
C TRP A 42 2.00 12.38 -20.82
N LEU A 43 2.38 13.51 -21.42
CA LEU A 43 2.12 13.82 -22.84
C LEU A 43 2.75 12.82 -23.81
N GLU A 44 3.89 12.24 -23.46
CA GLU A 44 4.68 11.36 -24.31
C GLU A 44 4.11 9.94 -24.34
N ARG A 45 3.33 9.57 -23.31
CA ARG A 45 2.89 8.19 -23.05
C ARG A 45 1.38 8.01 -23.16
N TYR A 46 0.58 9.05 -22.90
CA TYR A 46 -0.87 9.01 -23.15
C TYR A 46 -1.17 9.30 -24.63
N GLN A 47 -1.32 8.24 -25.43
CA GLN A 47 -2.01 8.33 -26.72
C GLN A 47 -3.48 8.72 -26.49
N SER A 48 -3.73 10.03 -26.45
CA SER A 48 -5.02 10.70 -26.20
C SER A 48 -5.79 10.20 -24.97
N PRO A 49 -5.79 10.92 -23.83
CA PRO A 49 -6.72 10.60 -22.74
C PRO A 49 -8.15 10.58 -23.29
N ARG A 50 -8.90 9.47 -23.07
CA ARG A 50 -10.25 9.27 -23.64
C ARG A 50 -11.07 10.56 -23.45
N PRO A 51 -11.39 11.30 -24.52
CA PRO A 51 -11.79 12.70 -24.40
C PRO A 51 -12.96 12.83 -23.43
N ILE A 52 -12.84 13.76 -22.49
CA ILE A 52 -13.92 14.06 -21.56
C ILE A 52 -15.04 14.68 -22.38
N ASP A 53 -16.20 14.02 -22.44
CA ASP A 53 -17.32 14.48 -23.24
C ASP A 53 -17.84 15.84 -22.76
N HIS A 54 -18.48 16.56 -23.68
CA HIS A 54 -18.91 17.93 -23.46
C HIS A 54 -19.93 18.05 -22.30
N ASP A 55 -20.78 17.04 -22.12
CA ASP A 55 -21.75 16.96 -21.01
C ASP A 55 -21.04 16.86 -19.66
N THR A 56 -20.02 16.02 -19.56
CA THR A 56 -19.20 15.86 -18.36
C THR A 56 -18.51 17.18 -18.01
N ILE A 57 -17.88 17.84 -18.99
CA ILE A 57 -17.25 19.15 -18.77
C ILE A 57 -18.29 20.18 -18.31
N ASN A 58 -19.47 20.22 -18.93
CA ASN A 58 -20.53 21.17 -18.58
C ASN A 58 -21.13 20.93 -17.18
N TRP A 59 -21.21 19.68 -16.74
CA TRP A 59 -21.61 19.33 -15.37
C TRP A 59 -20.53 19.68 -14.34
N LEU A 60 -19.25 19.40 -14.61
CA LEU A 60 -18.15 19.87 -13.75
C LEU A 60 -18.15 21.40 -13.61
N ARG A 61 -18.36 22.13 -14.72
CA ARG A 61 -18.58 23.58 -14.71
C ARG A 61 -19.82 24.01 -13.93
N SER A 62 -20.90 23.23 -13.91
CA SER A 62 -22.09 23.55 -13.11
C SER A 62 -21.83 23.40 -11.61
N LEU A 63 -21.07 22.39 -11.20
CA LEU A 63 -20.57 22.26 -9.82
C LEU A 63 -19.67 23.45 -9.45
N GLY A 64 -18.75 23.85 -10.33
CA GLY A 64 -17.92 25.05 -10.12
C GLY A 64 -18.75 26.34 -10.00
N ARG A 65 -19.82 26.51 -10.79
CA ARG A 65 -20.78 27.63 -10.64
C ARG A 65 -21.52 27.56 -9.29
N LYS A 66 -21.99 26.38 -8.89
CA LYS A 66 -22.67 26.14 -7.61
C LYS A 66 -21.78 26.50 -6.41
N ILE A 67 -20.51 26.10 -6.43
CA ILE A 67 -19.52 26.46 -5.41
C ILE A 67 -19.36 27.97 -5.34
N ARG A 68 -19.01 28.65 -6.43
CA ARG A 68 -18.81 30.11 -6.44
C ARG A 68 -20.05 30.89 -5.98
N GLY A 69 -21.25 30.42 -6.36
CA GLY A 69 -22.51 30.99 -5.88
C GLY A 69 -22.72 30.82 -4.37
N GLN A 70 -22.36 29.66 -3.81
CA GLN A 70 -22.37 29.44 -2.35
C GLN A 70 -21.36 30.35 -1.64
N GLU A 71 -20.13 30.47 -2.14
CA GLU A 71 -19.09 31.35 -1.58
C GLU A 71 -19.55 32.82 -1.52
N TYR A 72 -20.10 33.32 -2.63
CA TYR A 72 -20.64 34.68 -2.72
C TYR A 72 -21.81 34.92 -1.75
N ASN A 73 -22.75 33.97 -1.67
CA ASN A 73 -23.90 34.06 -0.78
C ASN A 73 -23.51 34.02 0.71
N ILE A 74 -22.48 33.27 1.09
CA ILE A 74 -21.99 33.21 2.47
C ILE A 74 -21.30 34.52 2.86
N ARG A 75 -20.45 35.07 1.98
CA ARG A 75 -19.78 36.37 2.20
C ARG A 75 -20.78 37.53 2.34
N THR A 76 -21.91 37.49 1.64
CA THR A 76 -22.95 38.53 1.68
C THR A 76 -24.01 38.31 2.77
N LYS A 77 -24.27 37.06 3.19
CA LYS A 77 -25.31 36.73 4.19
C LYS A 77 -24.73 35.85 5.31
N ARG A 78 -24.46 36.45 6.48
CA ARG A 78 -23.82 35.85 7.67
C ARG A 78 -24.60 34.70 8.37
N GLN A 79 -25.53 34.02 7.70
CA GLN A 79 -26.46 33.04 8.29
C GLN A 79 -26.28 31.58 7.81
N ALA A 80 -25.14 31.23 7.23
CA ALA A 80 -24.91 29.85 6.76
C ALA A 80 -24.57 28.88 7.91
N VAL A 81 -25.25 27.73 7.94
CA VAL A 81 -24.90 26.61 8.82
C VAL A 81 -23.56 26.01 8.38
N ARG A 82 -22.47 26.36 9.08
CA ARG A 82 -21.11 25.87 8.80
C ARG A 82 -21.05 24.35 8.99
N ARG A 83 -20.89 23.61 7.88
CA ARG A 83 -20.85 22.14 7.88
C ARG A 83 -19.59 21.63 8.56
N ILE A 84 -19.69 20.50 9.28
CA ILE A 84 -18.59 19.94 10.08
C ILE A 84 -18.15 18.58 9.51
N ARG A 85 -16.99 18.58 8.83
CA ARG A 85 -16.31 17.37 8.37
C ARG A 85 -15.82 16.56 9.58
N ARG A 86 -16.08 15.26 9.61
CA ARG A 86 -15.88 14.36 10.77
C ARG A 86 -15.12 13.10 10.38
N GLU A 87 -14.44 12.52 11.35
CA GLU A 87 -13.82 11.20 11.19
C GLU A 87 -14.93 10.15 11.01
N ILE A 88 -14.83 9.29 9.99
CA ILE A 88 -15.96 8.47 9.53
C ILE A 88 -16.51 7.47 10.57
N ARG A 89 -15.65 6.98 11.49
CA ARG A 89 -16.01 6.08 12.59
C ARG A 89 -16.63 6.81 13.78
N THR A 90 -16.63 8.15 13.76
CA THR A 90 -17.35 9.02 14.72
C THR A 90 -18.73 9.50 14.21
N LEU A 91 -19.14 9.09 13.00
CA LEU A 91 -20.48 9.30 12.48
C LEU A 91 -21.48 8.31 13.08
N THR A 92 -22.75 8.70 13.18
CA THR A 92 -23.85 7.75 13.37
C THR A 92 -24.03 6.88 12.12
N ASP A 93 -24.64 5.70 12.26
CA ASP A 93 -24.88 4.80 11.13
C ASP A 93 -25.71 5.50 10.03
N ALA A 94 -26.78 6.21 10.39
CA ALA A 94 -27.59 6.99 9.45
C ALA A 94 -26.80 8.09 8.70
N GLN A 95 -25.78 8.71 9.32
CA GLN A 95 -24.89 9.67 8.66
C GLN A 95 -23.92 8.97 7.72
N ARG A 96 -23.30 7.87 8.15
CA ARG A 96 -22.35 7.08 7.36
C ARG A 96 -23.03 6.47 6.13
N GLU A 97 -24.19 5.87 6.29
CA GLU A 97 -25.01 5.36 5.20
C GLU A 97 -25.45 6.45 4.23
N ARG A 98 -25.81 7.66 4.71
CA ARG A 98 -26.17 8.78 3.84
C ARG A 98 -25.01 9.15 2.91
N PHE A 99 -23.81 9.23 3.46
CA PHE A 99 -22.59 9.43 2.68
C PHE A 99 -22.38 8.30 1.66
N ILE A 100 -22.40 7.04 2.10
CA ILE A 100 -22.20 5.86 1.22
C ILE A 100 -23.26 5.83 0.10
N ARG A 101 -24.54 6.05 0.41
CA ARG A 101 -25.63 6.13 -0.58
C ARG A 101 -25.42 7.25 -1.59
N ALA A 102 -24.93 8.43 -1.17
CA ALA A 102 -24.63 9.52 -2.09
C ALA A 102 -23.47 9.16 -3.04
N VAL A 103 -22.42 8.51 -2.55
CA VAL A 103 -21.30 8.00 -3.37
C VAL A 103 -21.80 6.95 -4.39
N GLN A 104 -22.63 6.00 -3.96
CA GLN A 104 -23.27 5.02 -4.85
C GLN A 104 -24.15 5.67 -5.93
N GLN A 105 -24.89 6.72 -5.58
CA GLN A 105 -25.72 7.46 -6.52
C GLN A 105 -24.90 8.25 -7.56
N LEU A 106 -23.73 8.79 -7.19
CA LEU A 106 -22.81 9.36 -8.18
C LEU A 106 -22.29 8.29 -9.16
N LYS A 107 -22.04 7.06 -8.68
CA LYS A 107 -21.60 5.94 -9.53
C LYS A 107 -22.69 5.43 -10.45
N ALA A 108 -23.94 5.42 -9.99
CA ALA A 108 -25.09 4.96 -10.78
C ALA A 108 -25.57 5.99 -11.83
N ARG A 109 -25.46 7.29 -11.54
CA ARG A 109 -25.96 8.35 -12.43
C ARG A 109 -25.00 8.62 -13.59
N ARG A 110 -25.49 8.41 -14.81
CA ARG A 110 -24.76 8.69 -16.06
C ARG A 110 -24.56 10.21 -16.28
N ILE A 111 -23.49 10.55 -16.99
CA ILE A 111 -23.22 11.86 -17.59
C ILE A 111 -22.38 11.60 -18.85
N GLY A 112 -22.92 11.94 -20.02
CA GLY A 112 -22.34 11.58 -21.32
C GLY A 112 -21.89 10.11 -21.43
N SER A 113 -20.61 9.91 -21.76
CA SER A 113 -19.97 8.60 -21.94
C SER A 113 -19.66 7.87 -20.62
N THR A 114 -19.81 8.53 -19.47
CA THR A 114 -19.39 8.02 -18.17
C THR A 114 -20.50 8.12 -17.10
N ASN A 115 -20.16 7.91 -15.82
CA ASN A 115 -21.02 8.24 -14.67
C ASN A 115 -20.40 9.40 -13.86
N ARG A 116 -21.21 10.03 -13.02
CA ARG A 116 -20.83 11.23 -12.26
C ARG A 116 -19.66 11.01 -11.30
N TYR A 117 -19.50 9.81 -10.76
CA TYR A 117 -18.32 9.48 -9.93
C TYR A 117 -17.06 9.42 -10.79
N ASP A 118 -17.08 8.69 -11.90
CA ASP A 118 -15.92 8.52 -12.79
C ASP A 118 -15.56 9.80 -13.56
N ALA A 119 -16.55 10.66 -13.81
CA ALA A 119 -16.36 12.03 -14.28
C ALA A 119 -15.53 12.87 -13.28
N LEU A 120 -15.84 12.79 -11.99
CA LEU A 120 -15.05 13.45 -10.94
C LEU A 120 -13.67 12.82 -10.81
N ALA A 121 -13.56 11.48 -10.84
CA ALA A 121 -12.27 10.79 -10.79
C ALA A 121 -11.33 11.23 -11.95
N SER A 122 -11.88 11.41 -13.15
CA SER A 122 -11.13 11.84 -14.35
C SER A 122 -10.56 13.27 -14.26
N ALA A 123 -10.90 14.07 -13.25
CA ALA A 123 -10.30 15.39 -13.06
C ALA A 123 -8.82 15.29 -12.65
N HIS A 124 -8.44 14.26 -11.90
CA HIS A 124 -7.07 13.99 -11.45
C HIS A 124 -6.33 13.13 -12.49
N ASP A 125 -6.22 13.63 -13.72
CA ASP A 125 -5.54 12.94 -14.83
C ASP A 125 -4.85 13.94 -15.77
N GLY A 126 -3.93 13.48 -16.62
CA GLY A 126 -3.16 14.29 -17.55
C GLY A 126 -2.49 15.50 -16.89
N ARG A 127 -2.77 16.72 -17.39
CA ARG A 127 -2.19 17.98 -16.85
C ARG A 127 -2.39 18.19 -15.34
N ALA A 128 -3.46 17.65 -14.76
CA ALA A 128 -3.67 17.78 -13.31
C ALA A 128 -2.61 17.04 -12.50
N LEU A 129 -2.01 15.97 -13.02
CA LEU A 129 -1.01 15.17 -12.30
C LEU A 129 0.20 16.01 -11.87
N GLY A 130 0.80 16.75 -12.81
CA GLY A 130 1.89 17.69 -12.54
C GLY A 130 1.44 19.03 -11.94
N SER A 131 0.14 19.29 -11.81
CA SER A 131 -0.41 20.48 -11.13
C SER A 131 -0.73 20.20 -9.66
N ALA A 132 -1.06 18.95 -9.32
CA ALA A 132 -1.59 18.53 -8.03
C ALA A 132 -0.57 17.80 -7.12
N HIS A 133 0.62 17.44 -7.61
CA HIS A 133 1.63 16.67 -6.85
C HIS A 133 3.03 17.27 -6.99
N SER A 134 3.95 16.89 -6.10
CA SER A 134 5.37 17.26 -6.14
C SER A 134 5.64 18.78 -6.12
N GLY A 135 4.73 19.56 -5.52
CA GLY A 135 4.87 21.02 -5.46
C GLY A 135 3.89 21.71 -4.50
N PRO A 136 4.02 23.04 -4.33
CA PRO A 136 3.31 23.82 -3.31
C PRO A 136 1.79 23.89 -3.51
N ASN A 137 1.30 23.54 -4.70
CA ASN A 137 -0.13 23.44 -4.98
C ASN A 137 -0.77 22.16 -4.43
N PHE A 138 0.02 21.14 -4.03
CA PHE A 138 -0.49 19.84 -3.58
C PHE A 138 -1.67 19.91 -2.60
N PRO A 139 -1.60 20.64 -1.47
CA PRO A 139 -2.72 20.69 -0.54
C PRO A 139 -3.88 21.57 -1.06
N SER A 140 -3.57 22.58 -1.88
CA SER A 140 -4.52 23.56 -2.41
C SER A 140 -5.42 22.97 -3.49
N TRP A 141 -4.83 22.30 -4.48
CA TRP A 141 -5.55 21.61 -5.56
C TRP A 141 -6.46 20.52 -4.96
N HIS A 142 -5.92 19.68 -4.07
CA HIS A 142 -6.71 18.62 -3.43
C HIS A 142 -7.82 19.16 -2.51
N ARG A 143 -7.61 20.29 -1.82
CA ARG A 143 -8.65 20.98 -1.02
C ARG A 143 -9.84 21.42 -1.87
N GLU A 144 -9.60 21.99 -3.05
CA GLU A 144 -10.69 22.36 -3.97
C GLU A 144 -11.32 21.14 -4.65
N TYR A 145 -10.52 20.10 -4.96
CA TYR A 145 -11.03 18.85 -5.53
C TYR A 145 -12.00 18.11 -4.59
N ILE A 146 -11.67 17.98 -3.29
CA ILE A 146 -12.58 17.37 -2.32
C ILE A 146 -13.83 18.25 -2.07
N LYS A 147 -13.75 19.56 -2.28
CA LYS A 147 -14.91 20.47 -2.25
C LYS A 147 -15.81 20.28 -3.47
N LEU A 148 -15.24 20.05 -4.65
CA LEU A 148 -15.97 19.68 -5.88
C LEU A 148 -16.73 18.36 -5.70
N PHE A 149 -16.07 17.34 -5.13
CA PHE A 149 -16.69 16.07 -4.77
C PHE A 149 -17.81 16.23 -3.73
N GLU A 150 -17.58 17.02 -2.67
CA GLU A 150 -18.60 17.34 -1.66
C GLU A 150 -19.81 18.09 -2.25
N ALA A 151 -19.60 19.03 -3.18
CA ALA A 151 -20.67 19.75 -3.87
C ALA A 151 -21.52 18.82 -4.76
N ALA A 152 -20.92 17.79 -5.36
CA ALA A 152 -21.59 16.76 -6.14
C ALA A 152 -22.41 15.80 -5.25
N LEU A 153 -21.86 15.34 -4.13
CA LEU A 153 -22.62 14.56 -3.13
C LEU A 153 -23.86 15.32 -2.64
N GLN A 154 -23.74 16.64 -2.52
CA GLN A 154 -24.84 17.54 -2.14
C GLN A 154 -25.83 17.86 -3.28
N GLU A 155 -25.61 17.38 -4.51
CA GLU A 155 -26.69 17.26 -5.51
C GLU A 155 -27.57 16.03 -5.25
N ILE A 156 -27.05 15.02 -4.53
CA ILE A 156 -27.81 13.82 -4.17
C ILE A 156 -28.55 14.00 -2.84
N ASP A 157 -27.84 14.44 -1.80
CA ASP A 157 -28.43 14.76 -0.49
C ASP A 157 -27.68 15.94 0.13
N ASN A 158 -28.34 17.10 0.23
CA ASN A 158 -27.74 18.36 0.69
C ASN A 158 -27.27 18.33 2.17
N ARG A 159 -27.63 17.30 2.94
CA ARG A 159 -27.17 17.06 4.32
C ARG A 159 -25.81 16.37 4.37
N VAL A 160 -25.30 15.84 3.25
CA VAL A 160 -23.98 15.20 3.20
C VAL A 160 -22.89 16.23 3.43
N THR A 161 -22.02 15.91 4.39
CA THR A 161 -20.74 16.57 4.63
C THR A 161 -19.66 15.49 4.49
N LEU A 162 -18.57 15.78 3.79
CA LEU A 162 -17.52 14.82 3.49
C LEU A 162 -16.82 14.35 4.78
N PRO A 163 -16.86 13.05 5.13
CA PRO A 163 -16.05 12.53 6.23
C PRO A 163 -14.59 12.37 5.82
N PHE A 164 -13.71 12.24 6.81
CA PHE A 164 -12.29 11.92 6.62
C PHE A 164 -11.91 10.58 7.26
N PHE A 165 -10.87 9.95 6.72
CA PHE A 165 -10.28 8.72 7.25
C PHE A 165 -8.98 9.03 8.00
N ASP A 166 -9.05 9.05 9.34
CA ASP A 166 -7.86 9.27 10.18
C ASP A 166 -7.04 7.99 10.32
N SER A 167 -6.17 7.75 9.35
CA SER A 167 -5.31 6.55 9.27
C SER A 167 -4.41 6.34 10.49
N ARG A 168 -4.19 7.35 11.35
CA ARG A 168 -3.45 7.15 12.62
C ARG A 168 -4.17 6.23 13.60
N LEU A 169 -5.50 6.18 13.55
CA LEU A 169 -6.29 5.30 14.42
C LEU A 169 -6.04 3.83 14.06
N ASP A 170 -5.80 3.59 12.78
CA ASP A 170 -5.46 2.31 12.16
C ASP A 170 -3.99 1.95 12.40
N TYR A 171 -3.07 2.92 12.27
CA TYR A 171 -1.66 2.77 12.71
C TYR A 171 -1.56 2.34 14.19
N ASN A 172 -2.51 2.75 15.03
CA ASN A 172 -2.50 2.40 16.44
C ASN A 172 -2.99 0.96 16.75
N LEU A 173 -3.45 0.20 15.74
CA LEU A 173 -3.70 -1.24 15.86
C LEU A 173 -2.38 -2.02 15.91
N PHE A 174 -2.43 -3.26 16.39
CA PHE A 174 -1.33 -4.21 16.17
C PHE A 174 -1.18 -4.57 14.69
N ASP A 175 -2.28 -4.71 13.94
CA ASP A 175 -2.27 -4.91 12.49
C ASP A 175 -3.35 -4.00 11.84
N PRO A 176 -2.96 -2.98 11.07
CA PRO A 176 -3.91 -2.11 10.36
C PRO A 176 -4.82 -2.86 9.37
N ARG A 177 -4.42 -4.04 8.88
CA ARG A 177 -5.20 -4.90 7.98
C ARG A 177 -6.41 -5.53 8.67
N GLU A 178 -6.45 -5.54 10.00
CA GLU A 178 -7.60 -5.97 10.79
C GLU A 178 -8.59 -4.83 11.06
N SER A 179 -8.35 -3.59 10.60
CA SER A 179 -9.23 -2.44 10.88
C SER A 179 -10.68 -2.64 10.39
N ASN A 180 -11.62 -2.17 11.20
CA ASN A 180 -13.05 -2.11 10.87
C ASN A 180 -13.39 -1.22 9.65
N PHE A 181 -12.48 -0.32 9.25
CA PHE A 181 -12.61 0.49 8.04
C PHE A 181 -12.67 -0.39 6.77
N TRP A 182 -12.05 -1.58 6.84
CA TRP A 182 -12.06 -2.61 5.80
C TRP A 182 -13.11 -3.70 6.03
N GLY A 183 -14.28 -3.29 6.50
CA GLY A 183 -15.46 -4.13 6.71
C GLY A 183 -16.66 -3.63 5.93
N ASP A 184 -17.72 -4.44 5.90
CA ASP A 184 -18.88 -4.21 5.02
C ASP A 184 -19.67 -2.92 5.34
N ASN A 185 -19.57 -2.42 6.56
CA ASN A 185 -20.20 -1.17 6.99
C ASN A 185 -19.41 0.10 6.57
N PHE A 186 -18.24 -0.07 5.95
CA PHE A 186 -17.32 1.00 5.55
C PHE A 186 -16.88 0.83 4.09
N MET A 187 -15.61 0.54 3.82
CA MET A 187 -15.05 0.61 2.46
C MET A 187 -15.05 -0.73 1.71
N GLY A 188 -15.44 -1.82 2.37
CA GLY A 188 -15.25 -3.19 1.85
C GLY A 188 -13.85 -3.74 2.15
N ASP A 189 -13.58 -4.92 1.63
CA ASP A 189 -12.30 -5.62 1.74
C ASP A 189 -11.14 -4.91 1.01
N HIS A 190 -9.93 -5.38 1.27
CA HIS A 190 -8.68 -4.72 0.88
C HIS A 190 -7.70 -5.63 0.12
N ARG A 191 -8.16 -6.80 -0.36
CA ARG A 191 -7.29 -7.82 -0.97
C ARG A 191 -7.79 -8.22 -2.34
N GLY A 192 -7.05 -7.84 -3.37
CA GLY A 192 -7.46 -7.96 -4.74
C GLY A 192 -8.69 -7.13 -5.07
N VAL A 193 -9.49 -7.64 -6.00
CA VAL A 193 -10.76 -7.02 -6.39
C VAL A 193 -11.67 -6.89 -5.17
N VAL A 194 -12.16 -5.67 -4.91
CA VAL A 194 -13.08 -5.41 -3.80
C VAL A 194 -14.34 -6.24 -4.00
N SER A 195 -14.53 -7.24 -3.13
CA SER A 195 -15.57 -8.26 -3.24
C SER A 195 -16.70 -8.09 -2.21
N SER A 196 -16.48 -7.22 -1.21
CA SER A 196 -17.37 -7.00 -0.07
C SER A 196 -17.67 -5.51 0.19
N GLY A 197 -18.57 -5.22 1.13
CA GLY A 197 -19.02 -3.87 1.43
C GLY A 197 -19.79 -3.18 0.29
N PRO A 198 -19.98 -1.85 0.38
CA PRO A 198 -20.80 -1.11 -0.58
C PRO A 198 -20.14 -1.02 -1.96
N PHE A 199 -18.81 -0.92 -2.02
CA PHE A 199 -18.06 -0.70 -3.26
C PHE A 199 -17.64 -2.00 -3.97
N ARG A 200 -18.24 -3.13 -3.59
CA ARG A 200 -17.99 -4.45 -4.19
C ARG A 200 -18.20 -4.44 -5.70
N LEU A 201 -17.30 -5.07 -6.44
CA LEU A 201 -17.32 -5.24 -7.89
C LEU A 201 -17.47 -3.92 -8.68
N TRP A 202 -17.14 -2.78 -8.06
CA TRP A 202 -17.01 -1.52 -8.76
C TRP A 202 -15.96 -1.66 -9.88
N ARG A 203 -16.24 -1.02 -11.01
CA ARG A 203 -15.29 -0.87 -12.13
C ARG A 203 -14.85 0.57 -12.24
N GLN A 204 -13.59 0.82 -12.60
CA GLN A 204 -13.03 2.13 -12.92
C GLN A 204 -13.54 2.59 -14.31
N ARG A 205 -13.27 3.84 -14.73
CA ARG A 205 -13.70 4.37 -16.06
C ARG A 205 -13.16 3.56 -17.25
N ASN A 206 -11.98 2.96 -17.09
CA ASN A 206 -11.32 2.07 -18.07
C ASN A 206 -11.94 0.66 -18.12
N GLY A 207 -12.89 0.32 -17.23
CA GLY A 207 -13.52 -1.00 -17.15
C GLY A 207 -12.81 -2.00 -16.23
N ALA A 208 -11.57 -1.74 -15.79
CA ALA A 208 -10.88 -2.56 -14.79
C ALA A 208 -11.67 -2.57 -13.47
N TYR A 209 -11.55 -3.63 -12.68
CA TYR A 209 -12.15 -3.64 -11.35
C TYR A 209 -11.44 -2.67 -10.39
N LEU A 210 -12.15 -2.23 -9.35
CA LEU A 210 -11.57 -1.61 -8.18
C LEU A 210 -10.81 -2.68 -7.38
N GLU A 211 -9.52 -2.46 -7.16
CA GLU A 211 -8.63 -3.41 -6.48
C GLU A 211 -7.75 -2.75 -5.42
N ARG A 212 -7.34 -3.54 -4.42
CA ARG A 212 -6.51 -3.10 -3.28
C ARG A 212 -5.53 -4.22 -2.89
N ASN A 213 -4.36 -3.86 -2.38
CA ASN A 213 -3.36 -4.79 -1.84
C ASN A 213 -2.96 -4.37 -0.40
N GLY A 214 -3.98 -4.27 0.45
CA GLY A 214 -3.94 -3.63 1.77
C GLY A 214 -2.86 -4.17 2.71
N GLY A 215 -1.83 -3.36 2.93
CA GLY A 215 -0.70 -3.66 3.79
C GLY A 215 0.21 -4.76 3.27
N ALA A 216 0.37 -4.90 1.95
CA ALA A 216 1.51 -5.58 1.33
C ALA A 216 2.76 -4.68 1.27
N SER A 217 2.58 -3.37 1.22
CA SER A 217 3.64 -2.35 1.21
C SER A 217 3.14 -1.08 1.92
N GLY A 218 3.94 -0.02 2.01
CA GLY A 218 3.51 1.28 2.57
C GLY A 218 3.16 1.25 4.07
N SER A 219 2.57 2.35 4.57
CA SER A 219 2.15 2.44 5.97
C SER A 219 1.01 3.42 6.23
N MET A 220 0.24 3.17 7.29
CA MET A 220 -0.67 4.16 7.85
C MET A 220 0.11 5.33 8.48
N ILE A 221 -0.47 6.54 8.53
CA ILE A 221 0.24 7.70 9.06
C ILE A 221 0.45 7.55 10.58
N SER A 222 1.70 7.58 11.03
CA SER A 222 2.00 7.48 12.45
C SER A 222 1.63 8.76 13.23
N PRO A 223 1.29 8.66 14.52
CA PRO A 223 1.16 9.84 15.39
C PRO A 223 2.43 10.70 15.46
N ARG A 224 3.62 10.12 15.19
CA ARG A 224 4.90 10.86 15.10
C ARG A 224 5.00 11.63 13.78
N GLY A 225 4.57 11.06 12.66
CA GLY A 225 4.55 11.73 11.36
C GLY A 225 3.75 13.03 11.39
N ILE A 226 2.52 12.97 11.92
CA ILE A 226 1.71 14.19 12.12
C ILE A 226 2.41 15.20 13.05
N ARG A 227 3.09 14.75 14.12
CA ARG A 227 3.86 15.67 14.98
C ARG A 227 5.06 16.29 14.25
N ASN A 228 5.69 15.59 13.31
CA ASN A 228 6.78 16.13 12.49
C ASN A 228 6.24 17.29 11.63
N VAL A 229 5.19 17.08 10.83
CA VAL A 229 4.55 18.14 10.01
C VAL A 229 4.13 19.32 10.90
N LEU A 230 3.35 19.06 11.96
CA LEU A 230 2.83 20.09 12.88
C LEU A 230 3.91 20.75 13.79
N SER A 231 5.18 20.35 13.66
CA SER A 231 6.32 21.02 14.32
C SER A 231 6.86 22.21 13.54
N ARG A 232 6.64 22.24 12.22
CA ARG A 232 7.08 23.32 11.32
C ARG A 232 6.16 24.54 11.42
N ARG A 233 6.55 25.66 10.80
CA ARG A 233 5.80 26.93 10.86
C ARG A 233 5.62 27.65 9.51
N ARG A 234 6.31 27.20 8.46
CA ARG A 234 6.19 27.73 7.09
C ARG A 234 5.86 26.60 6.11
N ASN A 235 5.05 26.86 5.09
CA ASN A 235 4.69 25.83 4.09
C ASN A 235 5.94 25.29 3.36
N ILE A 236 6.97 26.12 3.17
CA ILE A 236 8.26 25.71 2.61
C ILE A 236 8.95 24.59 3.40
N ASP A 237 8.64 24.44 4.69
CA ASP A 237 9.21 23.38 5.53
C ASP A 237 8.51 22.02 5.37
N ILE A 238 7.32 21.98 4.75
CA ILE A 238 6.43 20.80 4.69
C ILE A 238 5.92 20.42 3.29
N LEU A 239 6.25 21.19 2.25
CA LEU A 239 5.88 20.93 0.85
C LEU A 239 7.10 20.67 -0.04
N THR A 240 6.96 19.73 -0.97
CA THR A 240 7.89 19.48 -2.09
C THR A 240 8.09 20.76 -2.92
N PRO A 241 9.30 21.04 -3.47
CA PRO A 241 10.56 20.29 -3.32
C PRO A 241 11.44 20.71 -2.13
N TRP A 242 11.05 21.73 -1.35
CA TRP A 242 11.90 22.29 -0.30
C TRP A 242 11.94 21.48 0.99
N ALA A 243 10.84 20.82 1.34
CA ALA A 243 10.73 20.11 2.61
C ALA A 243 11.73 18.94 2.71
N ASN A 244 12.42 18.86 3.85
CA ASN A 244 13.09 17.62 4.22
C ASN A 244 12.03 16.51 4.35
N ASP A 245 12.33 15.33 3.82
CA ASP A 245 11.35 14.24 3.68
C ASP A 245 10.68 13.81 5.00
N ARG A 246 11.31 14.06 6.15
CA ARG A 246 10.75 13.82 7.48
C ARG A 246 9.58 14.75 7.83
N PHE A 247 9.51 15.93 7.23
CA PHE A 247 8.49 16.96 7.48
C PHE A 247 7.50 17.13 6.33
N ASP A 248 7.84 16.61 5.15
CA ASP A 248 7.01 16.61 3.95
C ASP A 248 5.63 15.94 4.18
N LEU A 249 4.55 16.69 3.97
CA LEU A 249 3.17 16.23 4.09
C LEU A 249 2.78 15.22 3.00
N GLU A 250 3.29 15.40 1.79
CA GLU A 250 3.02 14.56 0.63
C GLU A 250 3.63 13.16 0.83
N ASN A 251 4.79 13.05 1.48
CA ASN A 251 5.38 11.75 1.85
C ASN A 251 4.47 10.93 2.78
N TYR A 252 3.91 11.55 3.84
CA TYR A 252 2.98 10.85 4.73
C TYR A 252 1.66 10.50 4.04
N HIS A 253 1.22 11.33 3.10
CA HIS A 253 0.08 11.03 2.24
C HIS A 253 0.35 9.80 1.35
N ASN A 254 1.51 9.74 0.69
CA ASN A 254 1.91 8.67 -0.22
C ASN A 254 2.00 7.32 0.49
N ALA A 255 2.42 7.30 1.77
CA ALA A 255 2.47 6.09 2.59
C ALA A 255 1.14 5.33 2.63
N VAL A 256 0.02 6.04 2.65
CA VAL A 256 -1.33 5.44 2.66
C VAL A 256 -1.76 4.99 1.26
N HIS A 257 -1.38 5.71 0.19
CA HIS A 257 -1.61 5.25 -1.18
C HIS A 257 -0.91 3.90 -1.44
N VAL A 258 0.36 3.80 -1.05
CA VAL A 258 1.12 2.54 -1.14
C VAL A 258 0.50 1.48 -0.23
N TRP A 259 0.05 1.84 0.98
CA TRP A 259 -0.59 0.89 1.89
C TRP A 259 -1.89 0.29 1.35
N VAL A 260 -2.76 1.10 0.75
CA VAL A 260 -4.02 0.59 0.17
C VAL A 260 -3.74 -0.25 -1.07
N GLY A 261 -2.73 0.12 -1.86
CA GLY A 261 -2.29 -0.65 -3.02
C GLY A 261 -3.33 -0.67 -4.15
N GLY A 262 -3.08 -1.50 -5.17
CA GLY A 262 -4.00 -1.69 -6.29
C GLY A 262 -4.32 -0.37 -7.01
N SER A 263 -5.62 -0.05 -7.14
CA SER A 263 -6.09 1.19 -7.78
C SER A 263 -5.52 2.46 -7.14
N MET A 264 -5.18 2.45 -5.84
CA MET A 264 -4.60 3.62 -5.15
C MET A 264 -3.13 3.90 -5.49
N LEU A 265 -2.45 3.04 -6.26
CA LEU A 265 -1.02 3.22 -6.60
C LEU A 265 -0.74 4.15 -7.78
N GLY A 266 -1.62 4.16 -8.78
CA GLY A 266 -1.49 5.06 -9.93
C GLY A 266 -2.13 6.39 -9.61
N LEU A 267 -1.45 7.50 -9.91
CA LEU A 267 -2.00 8.83 -9.61
C LEU A 267 -3.41 9.00 -10.21
N ASN A 268 -3.57 8.73 -11.51
CA ASN A 268 -4.83 8.88 -12.21
C ASN A 268 -5.88 7.79 -11.96
N THR A 269 -5.49 6.64 -11.39
CA THR A 269 -6.43 5.56 -11.05
C THR A 269 -6.93 5.67 -9.61
N ALA A 270 -6.15 6.26 -8.70
CA ALA A 270 -6.47 6.34 -7.27
C ALA A 270 -7.84 6.96 -6.92
N PRO A 271 -8.30 8.05 -7.56
CA PRO A 271 -9.64 8.60 -7.30
C PRO A 271 -10.80 7.67 -7.65
N SER A 272 -10.55 6.59 -8.42
CA SER A 272 -11.54 5.54 -8.69
C SER A 272 -11.94 4.79 -7.40
N ASP A 273 -11.09 4.80 -6.37
CA ASP A 273 -11.41 4.29 -5.03
C ASP A 273 -12.01 5.38 -4.14
N PRO A 274 -13.22 5.21 -3.57
CA PRO A 274 -13.78 6.13 -2.59
C PRO A 274 -12.88 6.43 -1.37
N VAL A 275 -11.93 5.55 -1.03
CA VAL A 275 -10.92 5.80 0.01
C VAL A 275 -10.10 7.06 -0.26
N PHE A 276 -9.83 7.39 -1.54
CA PHE A 276 -9.11 8.59 -1.96
C PHE A 276 -9.69 9.86 -1.32
N PHE A 277 -10.98 10.11 -1.49
CA PHE A 277 -11.61 11.35 -1.03
C PHE A 277 -11.61 11.48 0.50
N LEU A 278 -11.70 10.36 1.23
CA LEU A 278 -11.62 10.33 2.69
C LEU A 278 -10.19 10.57 3.19
N HIS A 279 -9.19 10.01 2.49
CA HIS A 279 -7.77 10.20 2.78
C HIS A 279 -7.35 11.65 2.51
N HIS A 280 -7.66 12.22 1.34
CA HIS A 280 -7.37 13.63 1.05
C HIS A 280 -8.12 14.59 1.98
N CYS A 281 -9.36 14.27 2.39
CA CYS A 281 -10.07 15.03 3.42
C CYS A 281 -9.37 14.98 4.80
N PHE A 282 -8.64 13.90 5.10
CA PHE A 282 -7.77 13.81 6.27
C PHE A 282 -6.47 14.60 6.08
N ILE A 283 -5.84 14.57 4.91
CA ILE A 283 -4.66 15.38 4.62
C ILE A 283 -4.97 16.88 4.71
N ASP A 284 -6.10 17.36 4.18
CA ASP A 284 -6.56 18.74 4.38
C ASP A 284 -6.81 19.08 5.86
N TYR A 285 -7.35 18.13 6.64
CA TYR A 285 -7.46 18.31 8.10
C TYR A 285 -6.09 18.47 8.78
N VAL A 286 -5.06 17.74 8.35
CA VAL A 286 -3.69 17.87 8.89
C VAL A 286 -3.05 19.19 8.46
N TRP A 287 -3.18 19.57 7.19
CA TRP A 287 -2.67 20.83 6.68
C TRP A 287 -3.35 22.03 7.35
N GLU A 288 -4.67 21.96 7.57
CA GLU A 288 -5.39 23.00 8.30
C GLU A 288 -4.93 23.11 9.76
N GLN A 289 -4.63 21.99 10.41
CA GLN A 289 -4.04 22.00 11.75
C GLN A 289 -2.60 22.54 11.78
N PHE A 290 -1.90 22.51 10.65
CA PHE A 290 -0.63 23.21 10.45
C PHE A 290 -0.86 24.71 10.22
N ARG A 291 -1.82 25.10 9.37
CA ARG A 291 -2.14 26.51 9.05
C ARG A 291 -2.47 27.31 10.31
N GLN A 292 -3.29 26.73 11.19
CA GLN A 292 -3.64 27.27 12.52
C GLN A 292 -2.45 27.38 13.51
N ARG A 293 -1.23 27.02 13.10
CA ARG A 293 0.01 27.10 13.90
C ARG A 293 1.11 27.91 13.19
N GLN A 294 0.87 28.44 11.99
CA GLN A 294 1.85 29.27 11.31
C GLN A 294 2.12 30.55 12.11
N THR A 295 3.33 31.07 12.01
CA THR A 295 3.76 32.36 12.61
C THR A 295 3.72 33.50 11.59
N VAL A 296 3.13 33.24 10.43
CA VAL A 296 2.94 34.14 9.29
C VAL A 296 1.47 34.03 8.85
N ASP A 297 0.99 34.95 8.05
CA ASP A 297 -0.33 34.83 7.42
C ASP A 297 -0.40 33.56 6.54
N PRO A 298 -1.33 32.62 6.81
CA PRO A 298 -1.51 31.42 6.01
C PRO A 298 -1.94 31.65 4.55
N GLU A 299 -2.52 32.80 4.20
CA GLU A 299 -2.99 33.08 2.83
C GLU A 299 -1.86 33.51 1.90
N SER A 300 -0.84 34.19 2.44
CA SER A 300 0.34 34.65 1.70
C SER A 300 1.55 33.71 1.76
N ASP A 301 1.58 32.71 2.66
CA ASP A 301 2.69 31.75 2.78
C ASP A 301 2.69 30.64 1.70
N TYR A 302 2.59 31.02 0.43
CA TYR A 302 2.74 30.13 -0.73
C TYR A 302 4.20 30.13 -1.23
N PRO A 303 4.99 29.07 -1.02
CA PRO A 303 6.38 29.05 -1.46
C PRO A 303 6.44 28.82 -2.98
N PHE A 304 7.18 29.67 -3.70
CA PHE A 304 7.43 29.49 -5.13
C PHE A 304 8.78 30.13 -5.51
N ASP A 305 9.67 29.33 -6.10
CA ASP A 305 10.94 29.74 -6.69
C ASP A 305 11.30 28.80 -7.85
N GLN A 306 12.47 28.97 -8.45
CA GLN A 306 12.94 28.20 -9.62
C GLN A 306 12.97 26.67 -9.42
N ARG A 307 12.89 26.17 -8.18
CA ARG A 307 12.82 24.72 -7.89
C ARG A 307 11.43 24.12 -8.16
N ALA A 308 10.37 24.92 -8.12
CA ALA A 308 9.01 24.45 -8.32
C ALA A 308 8.63 24.48 -9.82
N PRO A 309 8.04 23.40 -10.37
CA PRO A 309 7.57 23.40 -11.76
C PRO A 309 6.56 24.53 -12.06
N PRO A 310 6.51 25.08 -13.29
CA PRO A 310 5.58 26.16 -13.66
C PRO A 310 4.09 25.84 -13.51
N SER A 311 3.72 24.56 -13.45
CA SER A 311 2.38 24.08 -13.08
C SER A 311 1.95 24.51 -11.67
N HIS A 312 2.92 24.79 -10.78
CA HIS A 312 2.68 25.27 -9.42
C HIS A 312 2.81 26.78 -9.24
N ALA A 313 2.92 27.57 -10.32
CA ALA A 313 2.94 29.03 -10.18
C ALA A 313 1.67 29.53 -9.46
N PRO A 314 1.77 30.45 -8.48
CA PRO A 314 0.65 30.82 -7.59
C PRO A 314 -0.58 31.37 -8.35
N ASN A 315 -0.34 32.09 -9.44
CA ASN A 315 -1.39 32.69 -10.26
C ASN A 315 -1.94 31.75 -11.36
N ARG A 316 -1.39 30.55 -11.54
CA ARG A 316 -1.91 29.58 -12.52
C ARG A 316 -3.27 29.06 -12.05
N ILE A 317 -4.22 28.89 -12.97
CA ILE A 317 -5.49 28.22 -12.71
C ILE A 317 -5.25 26.73 -12.44
N MET A 318 -5.94 26.19 -11.43
CA MET A 318 -5.91 24.75 -11.11
C MET A 318 -6.41 23.93 -12.30
N ASP A 319 -5.54 23.09 -12.86
CA ASP A 319 -5.86 22.27 -14.02
C ASP A 319 -7.02 21.29 -13.71
N ASN A 320 -7.92 21.08 -14.68
CA ASN A 320 -9.06 20.14 -14.70
C ASN A 320 -10.20 20.30 -13.65
N LEU A 321 -10.14 21.25 -12.71
CA LEU A 321 -11.21 21.39 -11.69
C LEU A 321 -12.44 22.20 -12.14
N GLU A 322 -12.36 22.98 -13.22
CA GLU A 322 -13.42 23.89 -13.72
C GLU A 322 -13.94 24.95 -12.70
N THR A 323 -13.35 25.03 -11.51
CA THR A 323 -13.70 25.99 -10.46
C THR A 323 -13.17 27.40 -10.71
N ARG A 324 -12.25 27.57 -11.68
CA ARG A 324 -11.53 28.82 -12.01
C ARG A 324 -10.71 29.40 -10.85
N LYS A 325 -10.38 28.60 -9.83
CA LYS A 325 -9.44 28.99 -8.77
C LYS A 325 -8.01 28.97 -9.30
N ARG A 326 -7.21 29.93 -8.87
CA ARG A 326 -5.75 29.89 -8.97
C ARG A 326 -5.17 29.01 -7.87
N ASN A 327 -3.95 28.51 -8.07
CA ASN A 327 -3.23 27.69 -7.10
C ASN A 327 -3.12 28.35 -5.70
N ILE A 328 -2.91 29.67 -5.65
CA ILE A 328 -2.90 30.43 -4.39
C ILE A 328 -4.28 30.57 -3.73
N ASP A 329 -5.39 30.50 -4.48
CA ASP A 329 -6.72 30.77 -3.93
C ASP A 329 -7.18 29.70 -2.91
N GLY A 330 -6.64 28.47 -2.96
CA GLY A 330 -6.91 27.42 -1.97
C GLY A 330 -6.18 27.60 -0.64
N TYR A 331 -5.23 28.54 -0.56
CA TYR A 331 -4.58 28.94 0.69
C TYR A 331 -5.44 29.92 1.51
N SER A 332 -6.61 30.34 1.03
CA SER A 332 -7.46 31.28 1.77
C SER A 332 -8.07 30.69 3.06
N ASN A 333 -8.22 31.51 4.11
CA ASN A 333 -8.86 31.09 5.36
C ASN A 333 -10.37 30.84 5.20
N ASP A 334 -11.01 31.45 4.20
CA ASP A 334 -12.45 31.31 3.94
C ASP A 334 -12.95 29.86 3.84
N TYR A 335 -12.09 28.91 3.43
CA TYR A 335 -12.43 27.48 3.42
C TYR A 335 -12.89 26.98 4.79
N THR A 336 -12.19 27.41 5.85
CA THR A 336 -12.46 26.98 7.23
C THR A 336 -13.16 28.04 8.07
N ASP A 337 -13.08 29.30 7.65
CA ASP A 337 -13.78 30.42 8.28
C ASP A 337 -15.22 30.63 7.80
N GLN A 338 -15.54 30.20 6.57
CA GLN A 338 -16.87 30.40 5.98
C GLN A 338 -17.52 29.11 5.50
N TYR A 339 -16.79 28.22 4.80
CA TYR A 339 -17.43 27.14 4.03
C TYR A 339 -17.65 25.84 4.82
N TYR A 340 -16.65 25.36 5.55
CA TYR A 340 -16.74 24.17 6.41
C TYR A 340 -15.89 24.32 7.67
N ARG A 341 -15.97 23.36 8.60
CA ARG A 341 -15.02 23.20 9.71
C ARG A 341 -14.70 21.72 9.91
N TYR A 342 -13.59 21.44 10.59
CA TYR A 342 -13.25 20.09 10.99
C TYR A 342 -13.61 19.81 12.46
N ALA A 343 -14.27 18.69 12.73
CA ALA A 343 -14.32 18.14 14.07
C ALA A 343 -12.94 17.62 14.48
N ARG A 344 -12.60 17.76 15.77
CA ARG A 344 -11.34 17.20 16.31
C ARG A 344 -11.44 15.68 16.34
N SER A 345 -10.67 15.01 15.49
CA SER A 345 -10.53 13.56 15.54
C SER A 345 -10.01 13.09 16.91
N PRO A 346 -10.54 11.99 17.48
CA PRO A 346 -10.03 11.43 18.73
C PRO A 346 -8.52 11.14 18.66
N ARG A 347 -7.79 11.51 19.72
CA ARG A 347 -6.34 11.26 19.84
C ARG A 347 -6.01 10.38 21.02
N THR A 348 -6.70 10.56 22.14
CA THR A 348 -6.45 9.83 23.39
C THR A 348 -7.55 8.81 23.67
N CYS A 349 -7.22 7.78 24.45
CA CYS A 349 -8.15 6.78 24.97
C CYS A 349 -9.39 7.44 25.63
N ARG A 350 -9.20 8.53 26.41
CA ARG A 350 -10.29 9.30 27.04
C ARG A 350 -11.29 9.91 26.03
N GLN A 351 -10.86 10.18 24.80
CA GLN A 351 -11.68 10.82 23.77
C GLN A 351 -12.54 9.84 22.95
N CYS A 352 -12.29 8.52 23.03
CA CYS A 352 -13.07 7.54 22.27
C CYS A 352 -13.55 6.31 23.06
N ARG A 353 -12.96 6.00 24.23
CA ARG A 353 -13.43 4.93 25.12
C ARG A 353 -14.93 5.09 25.40
N ASN A 354 -15.70 4.07 25.04
CA ASN A 354 -17.15 3.99 25.23
C ASN A 354 -17.94 5.15 24.58
N ARG A 355 -17.38 5.86 23.59
CA ARG A 355 -18.06 6.96 22.88
C ARG A 355 -18.44 6.63 21.44
N PHE A 356 -17.67 5.76 20.79
CA PHE A 356 -17.89 5.36 19.40
C PHE A 356 -17.69 3.84 19.29
N PRO A 357 -18.63 3.07 18.71
CA PRO A 357 -18.54 1.61 18.67
C PRO A 357 -17.37 1.10 17.79
N TYR A 358 -16.90 1.96 16.88
CA TYR A 358 -15.83 1.69 15.94
C TYR A 358 -14.44 2.13 16.42
N LEU A 359 -14.32 2.66 17.64
CA LEU A 359 -13.04 3.11 18.21
C LEU A 359 -12.85 2.57 19.64
N LYS A 360 -11.59 2.37 20.03
CA LYS A 360 -11.20 1.90 21.36
C LYS A 360 -9.89 2.54 21.82
N CYS A 361 -9.49 2.26 23.06
CA CYS A 361 -8.13 2.56 23.49
C CYS A 361 -7.15 1.61 22.79
N GLY A 362 -6.01 2.14 22.34
CA GLY A 362 -4.98 1.34 21.68
C GLY A 362 -4.37 0.29 22.61
N ASP A 363 -4.31 -0.96 22.15
CA ASP A 363 -3.69 -2.06 22.92
C ASP A 363 -2.16 -1.91 22.94
N TRP A 364 -1.59 -1.56 21.78
CA TRP A 364 -0.15 -1.38 21.55
C TRP A 364 0.34 -0.01 22.04
N PHE A 365 -0.19 1.07 21.48
CA PHE A 365 0.08 2.43 21.97
C PHE A 365 -0.92 2.83 23.06
N ARG A 366 -0.67 2.34 24.29
CA ARG A 366 -1.50 2.62 25.47
C ARG A 366 -1.74 4.12 25.65
N GLY A 367 -2.98 4.49 25.93
CA GLY A 367 -3.40 5.87 26.13
C GLY A 367 -3.77 6.64 24.85
N LEU A 368 -3.42 6.14 23.66
CA LEU A 368 -3.94 6.66 22.39
C LEU A 368 -5.31 6.06 22.06
N CYS A 369 -6.04 6.74 21.16
CA CYS A 369 -7.22 6.15 20.52
C CYS A 369 -6.81 5.29 19.30
N SER A 370 -7.52 4.20 19.05
CA SER A 370 -7.30 3.29 17.91
C SER A 370 -8.63 2.81 17.34
N ALA A 371 -8.61 2.30 16.11
CA ALA A 371 -9.72 1.57 15.51
C ALA A 371 -10.11 0.34 16.33
N THR A 372 -11.36 -0.13 16.21
CA THR A 372 -11.68 -1.52 16.56
C THR A 372 -11.34 -2.45 15.39
N LYS A 373 -11.07 -3.72 15.69
CA LYS A 373 -10.89 -4.75 14.66
C LYS A 373 -12.23 -5.02 13.96
N ARG A 374 -12.21 -5.32 12.66
CA ARG A 374 -13.40 -5.81 11.95
C ARG A 374 -13.90 -7.12 12.58
N PRO A 375 -15.22 -7.38 12.60
CA PRO A 375 -15.75 -8.69 12.98
C PRO A 375 -15.10 -9.79 12.14
N ARG A 376 -14.79 -10.94 12.75
CA ARG A 376 -14.29 -12.10 12.02
C ARG A 376 -15.43 -12.71 11.22
N VAL A 377 -15.52 -12.33 9.94
CA VAL A 377 -16.28 -13.11 8.97
C VAL A 377 -15.53 -14.43 8.75
N PRO A 378 -16.18 -15.61 8.85
CA PRO A 378 -15.56 -16.87 8.50
C PRO A 378 -15.04 -16.82 7.06
N ILE A 379 -13.83 -17.32 6.79
CA ILE A 379 -13.31 -17.43 5.43
C ILE A 379 -14.10 -18.55 4.74
N ILE A 380 -15.26 -18.20 4.19
CA ILE A 380 -15.93 -19.02 3.18
C ILE A 380 -15.03 -18.93 1.94
N ARG A 381 -14.18 -19.93 1.76
CA ARG A 381 -13.53 -20.16 0.47
C ARG A 381 -14.66 -20.40 -0.53
N LYS A 382 -15.02 -19.38 -1.31
CA LYS A 382 -15.82 -19.59 -2.51
C LYS A 382 -15.05 -20.57 -3.39
N GLU A 383 -15.68 -21.67 -3.75
CA GLU A 383 -15.14 -22.56 -4.77
C GLU A 383 -14.93 -21.75 -6.05
N SER A 384 -13.79 -21.95 -6.71
CA SER A 384 -13.48 -21.22 -7.94
C SER A 384 -14.48 -21.62 -9.03
N ILE A 385 -14.97 -20.64 -9.78
CA ILE A 385 -15.82 -20.86 -10.96
C ILE A 385 -15.02 -21.60 -12.06
N ILE A 386 -13.69 -21.47 -12.03
CA ILE A 386 -12.74 -22.28 -12.80
C ILE A 386 -12.55 -23.62 -12.08
N SER A 387 -12.76 -24.74 -12.79
CA SER A 387 -12.57 -26.07 -12.19
C SER A 387 -11.08 -26.44 -12.18
N ASN A 388 -10.68 -27.32 -11.25
CA ASN A 388 -9.31 -27.86 -11.23
C ASN A 388 -8.92 -28.54 -12.56
N LYS A 389 -9.89 -29.03 -13.36
CA LYS A 389 -9.65 -29.59 -14.70
C LYS A 389 -9.13 -28.54 -15.68
N ASP A 390 -9.65 -27.31 -15.63
CA ASP A 390 -9.33 -26.25 -16.58
C ASP A 390 -7.90 -25.70 -16.37
N LEU A 391 -7.37 -25.85 -15.16
CA LEU A 391 -5.98 -25.57 -14.80
C LEU A 391 -5.05 -26.79 -14.99
N GLY A 392 -5.54 -27.90 -15.56
CA GLY A 392 -4.78 -29.16 -15.71
C GLY A 392 -4.50 -29.90 -14.40
N ILE A 393 -5.01 -29.42 -13.26
CA ILE A 393 -4.76 -29.97 -11.91
C ILE A 393 -5.62 -31.21 -11.68
N LYS A 394 -5.00 -32.39 -11.81
CA LYS A 394 -5.66 -33.67 -11.51
C LYS A 394 -5.83 -33.88 -9.99
N ARG A 395 -7.01 -33.47 -9.50
CA ARG A 395 -7.61 -33.73 -8.17
C ARG A 395 -7.15 -32.86 -6.99
N ASN A 396 -8.09 -32.76 -6.04
CA ASN A 396 -8.13 -31.95 -4.83
C ASN A 396 -6.80 -31.81 -4.08
N PHE A 397 -6.25 -30.60 -4.11
CA PHE A 397 -5.21 -30.17 -3.17
C PHE A 397 -5.81 -29.96 -1.77
N THR A 398 -5.98 -31.04 -1.00
CA THR A 398 -6.10 -30.93 0.45
C THR A 398 -4.74 -30.59 1.03
N SER A 399 -4.64 -29.47 1.74
CA SER A 399 -3.41 -29.09 2.44
C SER A 399 -2.99 -30.22 3.38
N THR A 400 -1.83 -30.82 3.10
CA THR A 400 -1.22 -31.86 3.94
C THR A 400 -0.56 -31.29 5.21
N ILE A 401 -0.59 -29.96 5.40
CA ILE A 401 -0.25 -29.29 6.66
C ILE A 401 -1.36 -29.56 7.69
N THR A 402 -1.40 -30.80 8.16
CA THR A 402 -2.07 -31.17 9.40
C THR A 402 -1.12 -30.84 10.55
N ASP A 403 -1.48 -29.87 11.39
CA ASP A 403 -0.83 -29.72 12.70
C ASP A 403 -1.06 -31.02 13.48
N LYS A 404 -0.01 -31.86 13.56
CA LYS A 404 -0.07 -33.18 14.21
C LYS A 404 -0.23 -33.12 15.72
N ARG A 405 -0.51 -31.95 16.32
CA ARG A 405 -1.08 -31.82 17.66
C ARG A 405 -2.54 -32.31 17.70
N LYS A 406 -2.74 -33.60 17.42
CA LYS A 406 -4.00 -34.30 17.71
C LYS A 406 -4.33 -34.11 19.19
N LYS A 407 -5.40 -33.38 19.49
CA LYS A 407 -6.10 -33.56 20.77
C LYS A 407 -6.51 -35.04 20.85
N PRO A 408 -6.36 -35.71 22.01
CA PRO A 408 -6.87 -37.06 22.16
C PRO A 408 -8.39 -37.05 21.93
N PRO A 409 -8.95 -38.03 21.20
CA PRO A 409 -10.37 -38.06 20.91
C PRO A 409 -11.16 -38.31 22.20
N ARG A 410 -12.11 -37.42 22.51
CA ARG A 410 -13.14 -37.70 23.53
C ARG A 410 -14.01 -38.85 23.03
N ARG A 411 -13.70 -40.08 23.43
CA ARG A 411 -14.62 -41.21 23.28
C ARG A 411 -15.83 -40.97 24.20
N ARG A 412 -17.01 -40.83 23.60
CA ARG A 412 -18.27 -41.15 24.28
C ARG A 412 -18.20 -42.64 24.68
N ARG A 413 -18.50 -42.97 25.93
CA ARG A 413 -18.92 -44.32 26.33
C ARG A 413 -20.44 -44.31 26.43
N SER A 414 -21.09 -45.06 25.54
CA SER A 414 -22.39 -45.67 25.85
C SER A 414 -22.15 -47.01 26.55
N THR A 415 -23.18 -47.46 27.24
CA THR A 415 -23.26 -48.62 28.14
C THR A 415 -23.13 -49.99 27.45
N GLY A 416 -22.64 -50.96 28.22
CA GLY A 416 -22.76 -52.41 27.97
C GLY A 416 -21.60 -53.07 27.19
N ASP A 417 -21.17 -54.30 27.52
CA ASP A 417 -21.43 -55.09 28.73
C ASP A 417 -20.48 -56.31 28.81
N TRP A 418 -20.07 -56.73 30.03
CA TRP A 418 -19.30 -57.97 30.38
C TRP A 418 -17.93 -58.21 29.69
N LEU A 419 -16.93 -58.92 30.24
CA LEU A 419 -16.66 -59.69 31.47
C LEU A 419 -15.28 -59.17 32.01
N ALA A 420 -14.65 -59.51 33.15
CA ALA A 420 -14.88 -60.44 34.27
C ALA A 420 -14.07 -59.96 35.52
N TYR A 421 -14.02 -60.79 36.57
CA TYR A 421 -13.06 -60.80 37.71
C TYR A 421 -12.90 -59.56 38.62
N GLU A 422 -13.64 -59.59 39.73
CA GLU A 422 -13.13 -59.76 41.12
C GLU A 422 -11.61 -59.55 41.36
N THR A 423 -11.12 -59.00 42.48
CA THR A 423 -11.64 -58.47 43.77
C THR A 423 -10.53 -57.51 44.31
N PHE A 424 -10.72 -56.53 45.20
CA PHE A 424 -11.13 -56.60 46.61
C PHE A 424 -11.48 -55.18 47.11
N LEU A 425 -12.20 -55.10 48.24
CA LEU A 425 -12.56 -53.86 48.93
C LEU A 425 -11.40 -53.32 49.79
N GLU A 426 -11.31 -51.99 49.94
CA GLU A 426 -11.35 -51.38 51.29
C GLU A 426 -11.66 -49.86 51.25
N GLU A 427 -12.41 -49.40 52.26
CA GLU A 427 -12.83 -48.01 52.45
C GLU A 427 -11.93 -47.27 53.47
N LYS A 428 -11.84 -45.92 53.38
CA LYS A 428 -12.31 -45.01 54.47
C LYS A 428 -12.13 -43.50 54.22
N LYS A 429 -13.27 -42.81 54.34
CA LYS A 429 -13.59 -41.55 55.05
C LYS A 429 -12.53 -40.42 55.20
N VAL A 430 -12.85 -39.29 54.57
CA VAL A 430 -13.12 -37.94 55.15
C VAL A 430 -12.30 -37.44 56.36
N SER A 431 -11.64 -36.28 56.20
CA SER A 431 -11.48 -35.28 57.29
C SER A 431 -11.36 -33.83 56.78
N LYS A 432 -11.45 -32.85 57.69
CA LYS A 432 -11.73 -31.42 57.45
C LYS A 432 -10.49 -30.51 57.71
N ILE A 433 -10.48 -29.34 57.04
CA ILE A 433 -9.86 -28.05 57.44
C ILE A 433 -8.33 -27.96 57.50
N GLY A 434 -7.78 -26.92 56.85
CA GLY A 434 -6.41 -26.45 57.02
C GLY A 434 -6.18 -25.09 56.33
N ARG A 435 -6.13 -23.99 57.09
CA ARG A 435 -6.03 -22.62 56.58
C ARG A 435 -4.63 -22.07 56.88
N THR A 436 -3.73 -21.98 55.90
CA THR A 436 -2.41 -21.34 56.12
C THR A 436 -1.80 -20.64 54.91
N LYS A 437 -1.55 -19.34 55.11
CA LYS A 437 -0.48 -18.46 54.59
C LYS A 437 -0.06 -18.48 53.11
N ARG A 438 -0.05 -17.25 52.56
CA ARG A 438 0.58 -16.79 51.32
C ARG A 438 2.00 -17.36 51.10
N SER A 439 2.29 -17.78 49.86
CA SER A 439 3.56 -17.46 49.22
C SER A 439 3.30 -16.89 47.82
N LEU A 440 4.03 -15.84 47.46
CA LEU A 440 4.00 -15.22 46.14
C LEU A 440 4.98 -15.98 45.23
N ASN A 441 4.48 -16.58 44.14
CA ASN A 441 5.14 -16.65 42.82
C ASN A 441 4.43 -17.65 41.88
N SER A 442 3.20 -17.34 41.45
CA SER A 442 2.65 -17.96 40.25
C SER A 442 3.06 -17.11 39.03
N ARG A 443 4.07 -17.60 38.29
CA ARG A 443 4.32 -17.14 36.92
C ARG A 443 3.00 -17.27 36.15
N ARG A 444 2.37 -16.15 35.78
CA ARG A 444 1.27 -16.16 34.83
C ARG A 444 1.82 -16.63 33.48
N TYR A 445 1.70 -17.93 33.23
CA TYR A 445 1.59 -18.43 31.87
C TYR A 445 0.35 -17.77 31.27
N ASN A 446 0.55 -16.64 30.60
CA ASN A 446 -0.45 -16.08 29.73
C ASN A 446 -0.74 -17.15 28.69
N LYS A 447 -1.93 -17.75 28.80
CA LYS A 447 -2.50 -18.58 27.76
C LYS A 447 -2.79 -17.65 26.59
N GLU A 448 -1.79 -17.48 25.73
CA GLU A 448 -1.94 -16.77 24.47
C GLU A 448 -3.15 -17.38 23.77
N GLU A 449 -4.19 -16.56 23.58
CA GLU A 449 -5.07 -16.80 22.46
C GLU A 449 -4.17 -16.78 21.23
N ARG A 450 -3.99 -17.95 20.60
CA ARG A 450 -3.50 -18.03 19.22
C ARG A 450 -4.57 -17.40 18.32
N THR A 451 -4.67 -16.07 18.38
CA THR A 451 -5.27 -15.29 17.33
C THR A 451 -4.42 -15.53 16.10
N SER A 452 -4.99 -16.13 15.06
CA SER A 452 -4.38 -16.24 13.75
C SER A 452 -4.20 -14.82 13.20
N HIS A 453 -3.12 -14.18 13.60
CA HIS A 453 -2.68 -12.94 12.99
C HIS A 453 -2.40 -13.26 11.54
N ILE A 454 -2.88 -12.39 10.67
CA ILE A 454 -2.42 -12.39 9.31
C ILE A 454 -0.96 -11.92 9.40
N THR A 455 -0.01 -12.70 8.91
CA THR A 455 1.39 -12.27 8.77
C THR A 455 1.56 -11.51 7.45
N ASP A 456 2.72 -10.91 7.17
CA ASP A 456 2.95 -10.41 5.80
C ASP A 456 2.99 -11.58 4.79
N MET A 457 3.41 -12.77 5.21
CA MET A 457 3.40 -13.98 4.38
C MET A 457 2.00 -14.40 3.90
N ASP A 458 0.93 -14.00 4.60
CA ASP A 458 -0.46 -14.31 4.22
C ASP A 458 -1.12 -13.25 3.29
N SER A 459 -0.37 -12.24 2.82
CA SER A 459 -0.85 -11.26 1.83
C SER A 459 -0.48 -11.73 0.41
N SER A 460 -1.49 -11.92 -0.46
CA SER A 460 -1.29 -12.14 -1.89
C SER A 460 -1.30 -10.80 -2.64
N MET A 461 -0.58 -10.72 -3.76
CA MET A 461 -0.71 -9.59 -4.69
C MET A 461 -1.78 -9.86 -5.75
N GLN A 462 -2.54 -8.83 -6.09
CA GLN A 462 -3.41 -8.78 -7.26
C GLN A 462 -2.97 -7.63 -8.16
N ASN A 463 -2.99 -7.87 -9.46
CA ASN A 463 -2.77 -6.85 -10.49
C ASN A 463 -4.02 -6.74 -11.38
N SER A 464 -4.33 -5.54 -11.85
CA SER A 464 -5.47 -5.26 -12.73
C SER A 464 -5.20 -5.59 -14.20
N PHE A 465 -3.94 -5.86 -14.57
CA PHE A 465 -3.49 -6.07 -15.95
C PHE A 465 -3.92 -4.94 -16.91
N LEU A 466 -4.06 -3.72 -16.37
CA LEU A 466 -4.41 -2.53 -17.15
C LEU A 466 -3.20 -2.05 -17.96
N LEU A 467 -3.32 -2.08 -19.29
CA LEU A 467 -2.27 -1.65 -20.21
C LEU A 467 -2.83 -0.65 -21.24
N ASP A 468 -2.24 0.54 -21.26
CA ASP A 468 -2.65 1.69 -22.08
C ASP A 468 -4.14 2.05 -21.91
N GLY A 469 -4.68 1.83 -20.71
CA GLY A 469 -6.09 2.07 -20.40
C GLY A 469 -7.05 0.94 -20.74
N GLU A 470 -6.57 -0.22 -21.21
CA GLU A 470 -7.39 -1.42 -21.48
C GLU A 470 -7.04 -2.57 -20.52
N PRO A 471 -8.02 -3.17 -19.81
CA PRO A 471 -7.80 -4.30 -18.91
C PRO A 471 -7.81 -5.63 -19.67
N ASP A 472 -6.78 -5.87 -20.49
CA ASP A 472 -6.61 -7.10 -21.26
C ASP A 472 -5.31 -7.82 -20.90
N ILE A 473 -5.46 -9.01 -20.28
CA ILE A 473 -4.36 -9.89 -19.87
C ILE A 473 -3.49 -10.34 -21.04
N LYS A 474 -4.03 -10.43 -22.27
CA LYS A 474 -3.29 -10.90 -23.46
C LYS A 474 -2.24 -9.91 -23.97
N ARG A 475 -2.25 -8.68 -23.45
CA ARG A 475 -1.29 -7.63 -23.80
C ARG A 475 -0.01 -7.68 -22.96
N TRP A 476 0.09 -8.67 -22.07
CA TRP A 476 1.18 -8.87 -21.14
C TRP A 476 1.93 -10.17 -21.42
N VAL A 477 3.23 -10.16 -21.19
CA VAL A 477 4.10 -11.35 -21.18
C VAL A 477 4.93 -11.36 -19.90
N PHE A 478 5.34 -12.54 -19.46
CA PHE A 478 6.07 -12.71 -18.21
C PHE A 478 7.57 -12.85 -18.48
N ILE A 479 8.38 -12.25 -17.60
CA ILE A 479 9.84 -12.42 -17.56
C ILE A 479 10.28 -12.96 -16.20
N PRO A 480 11.36 -13.77 -16.15
CA PRO A 480 11.94 -14.23 -14.90
C PRO A 480 12.94 -13.20 -14.37
N VAL A 481 12.89 -12.93 -13.07
CA VAL A 481 13.82 -12.03 -12.38
C VAL A 481 14.46 -12.78 -11.22
N LYS A 482 15.79 -12.91 -11.22
CA LYS A 482 16.53 -13.54 -10.13
C LYS A 482 16.60 -12.57 -8.95
N ILE A 483 16.38 -13.09 -7.74
CA ILE A 483 16.56 -12.34 -6.49
C ILE A 483 17.67 -13.02 -5.70
N VAL A 484 18.69 -12.24 -5.34
CA VAL A 484 19.77 -12.63 -4.42
C VAL A 484 19.62 -11.78 -3.17
N HIS A 485 19.21 -12.39 -2.07
CA HIS A 485 19.00 -11.73 -0.80
C HIS A 485 20.16 -12.02 0.15
N ARG A 486 20.78 -10.97 0.70
CA ARG A 486 21.79 -11.07 1.77
C ARG A 486 21.10 -10.81 3.11
N ARG A 487 21.29 -11.75 4.06
CA ARG A 487 20.77 -11.66 5.42
C ARG A 487 21.34 -10.43 6.16
N PRO A 488 20.51 -9.65 6.85
CA PRO A 488 20.97 -8.63 7.78
C PRO A 488 21.78 -9.13 8.97
N SER A 489 22.79 -8.34 9.34
CA SER A 489 23.47 -8.45 10.62
C SER A 489 22.47 -8.23 11.77
N GLY A 490 22.75 -8.80 12.95
CA GLY A 490 21.93 -8.62 14.15
C GLY A 490 20.62 -9.42 14.23
N LEU A 491 20.13 -10.01 13.13
CA LEU A 491 19.05 -11.01 13.21
C LEU A 491 19.53 -12.25 13.97
N LEU A 492 18.67 -12.83 14.82
CA LEU A 492 18.95 -14.06 15.58
C LEU A 492 17.73 -14.98 15.58
N PHE A 493 17.88 -16.20 15.05
CA PHE A 493 16.82 -17.21 14.99
C PHE A 493 16.94 -18.30 16.08
N GLY A 494 17.84 -18.12 17.06
CA GLY A 494 17.98 -19.02 18.22
C GLY A 494 18.61 -20.38 17.91
N THR A 495 19.22 -20.55 16.74
CA THR A 495 19.92 -21.76 16.30
C THR A 495 21.28 -21.88 16.97
N LYS A 496 21.45 -22.84 17.89
CA LYS A 496 22.74 -23.04 18.60
C LYS A 496 23.86 -23.49 17.66
N VAL A 497 25.08 -23.00 17.88
CA VAL A 497 26.29 -23.39 17.15
C VAL A 497 27.02 -24.52 17.86
N ILE A 498 27.57 -25.49 17.11
CA ILE A 498 28.60 -26.41 17.63
C ILE A 498 29.98 -25.82 17.32
N LYS A 499 30.83 -25.65 18.34
CA LYS A 499 32.25 -25.27 18.21
C LYS A 499 33.06 -26.17 19.15
N ASN A 500 34.10 -26.82 18.62
CA ASN A 500 34.94 -27.78 19.36
C ASN A 500 34.11 -28.84 20.11
N ARG A 501 33.08 -29.42 19.45
CA ARG A 501 32.09 -30.36 20.00
C ARG A 501 31.16 -29.83 21.12
N ASN A 502 31.33 -28.59 21.57
CA ASN A 502 30.45 -27.95 22.56
C ASN A 502 29.38 -27.10 21.89
N LEU A 503 28.20 -27.02 22.53
CA LEU A 503 27.15 -26.06 22.17
C LEU A 503 27.56 -24.66 22.65
N VAL A 504 27.51 -23.70 21.73
CA VAL A 504 27.71 -22.27 21.99
C VAL A 504 26.34 -21.58 21.91
N ASP A 505 25.91 -21.02 23.03
CA ASP A 505 24.69 -20.22 23.13
C ASP A 505 24.94 -18.77 22.69
N GLY A 506 23.88 -18.08 22.25
CA GLY A 506 23.93 -16.67 21.84
C GLY A 506 24.45 -16.41 20.41
N VAL A 507 24.88 -17.44 19.67
CA VAL A 507 25.35 -17.33 18.28
C VAL A 507 24.47 -18.17 17.36
N ASP A 508 23.95 -17.57 16.29
CA ASP A 508 23.15 -18.24 15.24
C ASP A 508 24.06 -19.06 14.31
N VAL A 509 23.66 -20.29 13.96
CA VAL A 509 24.46 -21.17 13.07
C VAL A 509 24.65 -20.65 11.66
N TYR A 510 23.79 -19.72 11.24
CA TYR A 510 23.87 -19.04 9.95
C TYR A 510 24.33 -17.57 10.11
N SER A 511 24.92 -17.21 11.26
CA SER A 511 25.53 -15.90 11.46
C SER A 511 26.72 -15.67 10.54
N TYR A 512 26.75 -14.50 9.92
CA TYR A 512 27.64 -14.13 8.81
C TYR A 512 29.13 -14.20 9.19
N ASN A 513 29.48 -13.73 10.39
CA ASN A 513 30.85 -13.51 10.89
C ASN A 513 31.72 -14.78 11.06
N LYS A 514 31.22 -15.98 10.67
CA LYS A 514 31.92 -17.26 10.84
C LYS A 514 32.29 -17.96 9.52
N TYR A 515 31.74 -17.53 8.37
CA TYR A 515 31.84 -18.29 7.12
C TYR A 515 32.35 -17.50 5.91
N MET A 516 32.27 -16.17 5.95
CA MET A 516 32.80 -15.30 4.90
C MET A 516 33.64 -14.20 5.58
N ASN A 517 34.88 -13.98 5.11
CA ASN A 517 35.79 -12.94 5.65
C ASN A 517 35.32 -11.54 5.24
N TYR A 518 34.28 -11.03 5.90
CA TYR A 518 33.75 -9.68 5.74
C TYR A 518 33.72 -8.95 7.08
N THR A 519 34.09 -7.68 7.04
CA THR A 519 34.29 -6.81 8.21
C THR A 519 33.11 -5.90 8.53
N ASP A 520 32.07 -5.89 7.69
CA ASP A 520 31.09 -4.81 7.67
C ASP A 520 29.91 -5.07 8.62
N GLU A 521 29.92 -4.38 9.77
CA GLU A 521 28.84 -4.39 10.78
C GLU A 521 27.63 -3.54 10.37
N GLU A 522 27.19 -3.64 9.10
CA GLU A 522 26.08 -2.82 8.60
C GLU A 522 24.73 -3.34 9.12
N GLN A 523 24.05 -2.48 9.88
CA GLN A 523 22.78 -2.77 10.53
C GLN A 523 21.59 -2.64 9.57
N GLN A 524 20.54 -3.43 9.81
CA GLN A 524 19.30 -3.32 9.05
C GLN A 524 18.62 -1.96 9.25
N ALA A 525 18.18 -1.34 8.16
CA ALA A 525 17.33 -0.15 8.23
C ALA A 525 16.00 -0.49 8.95
N ALA A 526 15.82 0.07 10.14
CA ALA A 526 14.71 -0.27 11.04
C ALA A 526 13.57 0.76 10.95
N TYR A 527 12.69 0.60 9.96
CA TYR A 527 11.48 1.45 9.86
C TYR A 527 10.37 0.94 10.79
N SER A 528 9.55 1.87 11.28
CA SER A 528 8.50 1.55 12.26
C SER A 528 7.40 0.67 11.65
N HIS A 529 7.25 -0.55 12.19
CA HIS A 529 6.27 -1.58 11.78
C HIS A 529 6.59 -2.38 10.50
N SER A 530 7.86 -2.69 10.21
CA SER A 530 8.11 -3.92 9.45
C SER A 530 7.67 -5.13 10.31
N PHE A 531 6.71 -5.90 9.81
CA PHE A 531 6.17 -7.09 10.49
C PHE A 531 6.96 -8.32 10.07
N THR A 532 8.07 -8.59 10.75
CA THR A 532 8.75 -9.87 10.59
C THR A 532 7.78 -11.00 10.95
N SER A 533 7.72 -12.01 10.08
CA SER A 533 6.85 -13.18 10.28
C SER A 533 7.25 -14.02 11.50
N GLY A 534 8.43 -13.78 12.07
CA GLY A 534 9.10 -14.62 13.06
C GLY A 534 9.54 -15.98 12.52
N SER A 535 9.18 -16.33 11.28
CA SER A 535 9.45 -17.64 10.68
C SER A 535 10.85 -17.77 10.07
N GLY A 536 11.51 -16.63 9.82
CA GLY A 536 12.73 -16.56 9.02
C GLY A 536 12.49 -16.45 7.51
N ALA A 537 11.24 -16.48 7.06
CA ALA A 537 10.87 -16.13 5.70
C ALA A 537 10.43 -14.66 5.60
N ASP A 538 10.98 -13.97 4.60
CA ASP A 538 10.66 -12.60 4.21
C ASP A 538 10.24 -12.55 2.73
N LYS A 539 9.70 -11.40 2.31
CA LYS A 539 9.37 -11.13 0.91
C LYS A 539 10.34 -10.15 0.28
N VAL A 540 10.63 -10.36 -1.00
CA VAL A 540 11.20 -9.36 -1.90
C VAL A 540 10.19 -9.08 -3.00
N TYR A 541 9.67 -7.88 -3.01
CA TYR A 541 8.76 -7.35 -4.01
C TYR A 541 9.54 -6.95 -5.26
N VAL A 542 8.99 -7.25 -6.44
CA VAL A 542 9.52 -6.82 -7.74
C VAL A 542 8.40 -6.04 -8.45
N GLN A 543 8.69 -4.79 -8.78
CA GLN A 543 7.78 -3.84 -9.39
C GLN A 543 8.24 -3.49 -10.79
N VAL A 544 7.29 -3.50 -11.73
CA VAL A 544 7.43 -3.07 -13.11
C VAL A 544 6.57 -1.83 -13.31
N ASP A 545 7.17 -0.76 -13.83
CA ASP A 545 6.49 0.46 -14.26
C ASP A 545 6.79 0.72 -15.75
N GLY A 546 5.73 0.87 -16.56
CA GLY A 546 5.86 1.11 -18.00
C GLY A 546 6.45 2.49 -18.31
N MET A 547 7.54 2.52 -19.09
CA MET A 547 8.19 3.75 -19.55
C MET A 547 7.72 4.13 -20.96
N SER A 548 7.49 3.17 -21.85
CA SER A 548 6.91 3.40 -23.19
C SER A 548 5.39 3.15 -23.26
N TYR A 549 4.75 2.87 -22.12
CA TYR A 549 3.34 2.51 -22.02
C TYR A 549 2.77 2.87 -20.64
N ASN A 550 1.45 2.93 -20.52
CA ASN A 550 0.80 3.06 -19.21
C ASN A 550 0.42 1.68 -18.67
N GLY A 551 1.24 1.13 -17.79
CA GLY A 551 0.95 -0.12 -17.09
C GLY A 551 1.85 -0.29 -15.89
N LYS A 552 1.34 -0.97 -14.85
CA LYS A 552 2.09 -1.30 -13.63
C LYS A 552 1.80 -2.74 -13.25
N TYR A 553 2.84 -3.46 -12.84
CA TYR A 553 2.74 -4.81 -12.31
C TYR A 553 3.62 -4.95 -11.07
N VAL A 554 3.14 -5.62 -10.03
CA VAL A 554 3.91 -5.94 -8.83
C VAL A 554 3.63 -7.37 -8.39
N ASP A 555 4.68 -8.14 -8.16
CA ASP A 555 4.61 -9.44 -7.47
C ASP A 555 5.75 -9.54 -6.45
N TYR A 556 5.87 -10.66 -5.73
CA TYR A 556 6.98 -10.90 -4.81
C TYR A 556 7.50 -12.34 -4.92
N THR A 557 8.72 -12.53 -4.43
CA THR A 557 9.23 -13.85 -4.11
C THR A 557 9.54 -13.98 -2.62
N ILE A 558 9.58 -15.22 -2.14
CA ILE A 558 9.89 -15.55 -0.74
C ILE A 558 11.37 -15.90 -0.64
N VAL A 559 12.05 -15.35 0.36
CA VAL A 559 13.48 -15.59 0.63
C VAL A 559 13.68 -16.10 2.06
N ASP A 560 14.71 -16.92 2.26
CA ASP A 560 15.08 -17.47 3.57
C ASP A 560 16.13 -16.59 4.25
N SER A 561 15.66 -15.62 5.03
CA SER A 561 16.49 -14.67 5.78
C SER A 561 17.25 -15.28 6.95
N ARG A 562 17.11 -16.60 7.18
CA ARG A 562 17.99 -17.33 8.09
C ARG A 562 19.34 -17.60 7.41
N LEU A 563 19.36 -17.88 6.11
CA LEU A 563 20.60 -18.19 5.38
C LEU A 563 21.44 -16.93 5.16
N PRO A 564 22.79 -17.01 5.13
CA PRO A 564 23.64 -15.84 4.85
C PRO A 564 23.34 -15.19 3.49
N VAL A 565 23.04 -16.03 2.50
CA VAL A 565 22.55 -15.67 1.17
C VAL A 565 21.41 -16.62 0.83
N SER A 566 20.32 -16.08 0.30
CA SER A 566 19.19 -16.84 -0.24
C SER A 566 18.93 -16.41 -1.68
N GLU A 567 18.74 -17.36 -2.59
CA GLU A 567 18.33 -17.08 -3.97
C GLU A 567 16.90 -17.53 -4.24
N SER A 568 16.17 -16.74 -5.02
CA SER A 568 14.86 -17.11 -5.54
C SER A 568 14.62 -16.49 -6.92
N VAL A 569 13.45 -16.73 -7.50
CA VAL A 569 12.98 -16.12 -8.75
C VAL A 569 11.60 -15.51 -8.51
N ALA A 570 11.37 -14.32 -9.06
CA ALA A 570 10.05 -13.73 -9.25
C ALA A 570 9.68 -13.78 -10.73
N PHE A 571 8.39 -13.87 -11.04
CA PHE A 571 7.89 -13.76 -12.41
C PHE A 571 7.07 -12.48 -12.51
N VAL A 572 7.49 -11.53 -13.34
CA VAL A 572 6.79 -10.25 -13.48
C VAL A 572 6.31 -10.02 -14.89
N ALA A 573 5.14 -9.41 -15.02
CA ALA A 573 4.56 -9.10 -16.30
C ALA A 573 5.07 -7.76 -16.85
N VAL A 574 5.41 -7.74 -18.13
CA VAL A 574 5.75 -6.56 -18.95
C VAL A 574 4.86 -6.56 -20.20
N LYS A 575 4.83 -5.47 -20.95
CA LYS A 575 4.07 -5.36 -22.20
C LYS A 575 4.55 -6.39 -23.24
N ASP A 576 3.64 -7.00 -24.01
CA ASP A 576 4.05 -7.85 -25.15
C ASP A 576 4.74 -6.97 -26.22
N PRO A 577 6.02 -7.22 -26.56
CA PRO A 577 6.73 -6.44 -27.58
C PRO A 577 6.13 -6.58 -28.99
N LYS A 578 5.27 -7.58 -29.25
CA LYS A 578 4.50 -7.69 -30.50
C LYS A 578 3.58 -6.49 -30.75
N LEU A 579 3.19 -5.75 -29.69
CA LEU A 579 2.25 -4.63 -29.79
C LEU A 579 2.92 -3.34 -30.26
N ASN A 580 3.99 -2.95 -29.56
CA ASN A 580 4.95 -1.87 -29.88
C ASN A 580 6.02 -1.84 -28.77
N SER A 581 6.79 -0.75 -28.68
CA SER A 581 7.85 -0.53 -27.69
C SER A 581 7.46 -0.97 -26.26
N SER A 582 8.26 -1.85 -25.68
CA SER A 582 8.09 -2.42 -24.33
C SER A 582 9.28 -2.07 -23.43
N ILE A 583 9.52 -0.78 -23.25
CA ILE A 583 10.50 -0.24 -22.29
C ILE A 583 9.83 -0.15 -20.92
N SER A 584 10.43 -0.79 -19.92
CA SER A 584 9.93 -0.87 -18.55
C SER A 584 11.05 -0.55 -17.57
N PHE A 585 10.75 0.23 -16.53
CA PHE A 585 11.63 0.33 -15.37
C PHE A 585 11.23 -0.77 -14.38
N ILE A 586 12.21 -1.59 -13.99
CA ILE A 586 12.01 -2.67 -13.03
C ILE A 586 12.84 -2.35 -11.78
N SER A 587 12.22 -2.50 -10.63
CA SER A 587 12.82 -2.26 -9.32
C SER A 587 12.44 -3.36 -8.35
N ALA A 588 13.24 -3.56 -7.30
CA ALA A 588 12.92 -4.49 -6.22
C ALA A 588 13.26 -3.92 -4.85
N TYR A 589 12.49 -4.35 -3.85
CA TYR A 589 12.65 -3.97 -2.45
C TYR A 589 12.13 -5.09 -1.54
N ASP A 590 12.64 -5.19 -0.32
CA ASP A 590 12.19 -6.21 0.64
C ASP A 590 11.03 -5.72 1.55
N SER A 591 10.41 -6.65 2.27
CA SER A 591 9.39 -6.39 3.31
C SER A 591 9.90 -5.57 4.51
N HIS A 592 11.18 -5.20 4.51
CA HIS A 592 11.79 -4.27 5.46
C HIS A 592 12.07 -2.90 4.84
N GLY A 593 11.68 -2.63 3.59
CA GLY A 593 11.91 -1.36 2.93
C GLY A 593 13.38 -1.12 2.54
N ARG A 594 14.24 -2.16 2.50
CA ARG A 594 15.55 -2.08 1.84
C ARG A 594 15.36 -2.13 0.33
N ILE A 595 16.14 -1.32 -0.38
CA ILE A 595 16.15 -1.30 -1.85
C ILE A 595 17.14 -2.34 -2.37
N CYS A 596 16.83 -2.97 -3.51
CA CYS A 596 17.71 -3.95 -4.13
C CYS A 596 18.34 -3.38 -5.41
N ARG A 597 19.61 -3.70 -5.66
CA ARG A 597 20.39 -3.18 -6.78
C ARG A 597 20.17 -4.03 -8.04
N PRO A 598 19.79 -3.44 -9.20
CA PRO A 598 19.64 -4.17 -10.45
C PRO A 598 20.99 -4.51 -11.09
N TYR A 599 21.09 -5.75 -11.56
CA TYR A 599 22.21 -6.25 -12.36
C TYR A 599 21.67 -6.96 -13.59
N CYS A 600 22.22 -6.64 -14.76
CA CYS A 600 21.79 -7.16 -16.04
C CYS A 600 22.86 -8.10 -16.60
N HIS A 601 22.39 -9.18 -17.23
CA HIS A 601 23.24 -10.22 -17.82
C HIS A 601 23.88 -9.71 -19.11
N SER A 602 25.21 -9.77 -19.19
CA SER A 602 25.95 -9.40 -20.40
C SER A 602 26.26 -10.65 -21.23
N TYR A 603 25.63 -10.77 -22.39
CA TYR A 603 25.91 -11.84 -23.36
C TYR A 603 27.15 -11.47 -24.19
N GLY A 604 28.26 -12.18 -24.01
CA GLY A 604 29.52 -11.92 -24.71
C GLY A 604 30.50 -13.09 -24.64
N SER A 605 31.46 -13.11 -25.57
CA SER A 605 32.27 -14.30 -25.92
C SER A 605 33.09 -14.91 -24.79
N ASN A 606 33.50 -14.12 -23.78
CA ASN A 606 34.49 -14.52 -22.78
C ASN A 606 33.97 -14.60 -21.33
N SER A 607 32.73 -14.19 -21.03
CA SER A 607 32.14 -14.41 -19.70
C SER A 607 30.63 -14.20 -19.64
N ASN A 608 29.87 -15.22 -19.20
CA ASN A 608 28.49 -15.07 -18.75
C ASN A 608 28.49 -14.39 -17.37
N GLN A 609 28.33 -13.06 -17.30
CA GLN A 609 28.38 -12.31 -16.04
C GLN A 609 27.27 -11.26 -15.93
N TYR A 610 26.82 -11.05 -14.69
CA TYR A 610 25.92 -9.98 -14.31
C TYR A 610 26.72 -8.71 -13.98
N ARG A 611 26.41 -7.60 -14.65
CA ARG A 611 26.98 -6.27 -14.37
C ARG A 611 25.91 -5.35 -13.78
N LYS A 612 26.30 -4.32 -13.02
CA LYS A 612 25.35 -3.27 -12.57
C LYS A 612 24.65 -2.67 -13.79
N CYS A 613 23.36 -2.39 -13.69
CA CYS A 613 22.59 -1.73 -14.74
C CYS A 613 21.61 -0.70 -14.20
N SER A 614 20.92 0.03 -15.08
CA SER A 614 19.87 1.00 -14.70
C SER A 614 18.63 0.36 -14.04
N GLY A 615 18.32 -0.88 -14.42
CA GLY A 615 17.01 -1.52 -14.17
C GLY A 615 15.93 -1.15 -15.21
N VAL A 616 16.24 -0.28 -16.18
CA VAL A 616 15.39 -0.04 -17.36
C VAL A 616 15.70 -1.09 -18.41
N VAL A 617 14.69 -1.85 -18.81
CA VAL A 617 14.81 -2.93 -19.80
C VAL A 617 13.91 -2.67 -20.99
N ASN A 618 14.41 -2.96 -22.19
CA ASN A 618 13.63 -2.97 -23.42
C ASN A 618 13.40 -4.42 -23.85
N LEU A 619 12.13 -4.86 -23.88
CA LEU A 619 11.77 -6.17 -24.39
C LEU A 619 11.60 -6.12 -25.92
N THR A 620 12.20 -7.07 -26.61
CA THR A 620 12.22 -7.18 -28.08
C THR A 620 11.79 -8.58 -28.51
N GLU A 621 11.31 -8.71 -29.75
CA GLU A 621 10.94 -10.02 -30.33
C GLU A 621 12.13 -10.89 -30.77
N GLU A 622 13.34 -10.36 -30.65
CA GLU A 622 14.59 -11.01 -31.05
C GLU A 622 14.84 -12.29 -30.22
N LYS A 623 15.49 -13.27 -30.85
CA LYS A 623 15.85 -14.54 -30.21
C LYS A 623 17.21 -14.43 -29.50
N PRO A 624 17.41 -15.09 -28.35
CA PRO A 624 16.45 -15.91 -27.62
C PRO A 624 15.36 -15.06 -26.93
N LYS A 625 14.10 -15.52 -27.01
CA LYS A 625 12.99 -14.90 -26.27
C LYS A 625 13.13 -15.27 -24.79
N LEU A 626 13.48 -14.30 -23.96
CA LEU A 626 13.66 -14.44 -22.51
C LEU A 626 12.36 -14.19 -21.73
N TYR A 627 11.22 -14.49 -22.38
CA TYR A 627 9.86 -14.21 -21.92
C TYR A 627 8.89 -15.25 -22.48
N GLY A 628 7.71 -15.37 -21.86
CA GLY A 628 6.64 -16.28 -22.27
C GLY A 628 5.26 -15.67 -22.01
N GLU A 629 4.22 -16.22 -22.61
CA GLU A 629 2.85 -15.69 -22.54
C GLU A 629 2.20 -15.97 -21.16
N ASP A 630 2.69 -16.99 -20.45
CA ASP A 630 2.35 -17.24 -19.04
C ASP A 630 3.56 -17.70 -18.19
N VAL A 631 3.36 -17.77 -16.88
CA VAL A 631 4.39 -18.21 -15.90
C VAL A 631 4.84 -19.65 -16.14
N GLY A 632 3.99 -20.51 -16.68
CA GLY A 632 4.30 -21.89 -17.03
C GLY A 632 5.28 -21.99 -18.21
N GLU A 633 5.09 -21.20 -19.25
CA GLU A 633 6.05 -21.09 -20.37
C GLU A 633 7.42 -20.58 -19.89
N VAL A 634 7.44 -19.48 -19.11
CA VAL A 634 8.70 -18.96 -18.56
C VAL A 634 9.38 -19.97 -17.63
N THR A 635 8.61 -20.72 -16.85
CA THR A 635 9.14 -21.81 -16.01
C THR A 635 9.79 -22.90 -16.87
N GLN A 636 9.27 -23.22 -18.06
CA GLN A 636 9.89 -24.16 -18.99
C GLN A 636 11.15 -23.61 -19.67
N LEU A 637 11.23 -22.28 -19.89
CA LEU A 637 12.46 -21.62 -20.33
C LEU A 637 13.57 -21.77 -19.27
N LEU A 638 13.22 -21.59 -17.99
CA LEU A 638 14.16 -21.70 -16.87
C LEU A 638 14.56 -23.13 -16.51
N TYR A 639 13.62 -24.08 -16.48
CA TYR A 639 13.84 -25.41 -15.92
C TYR A 639 13.69 -26.49 -16.99
N LYS A 640 14.80 -27.14 -17.32
CA LYS A 640 14.78 -28.30 -18.21
C LYS A 640 14.36 -29.54 -17.42
N SER A 641 13.14 -30.02 -17.67
CA SER A 641 12.70 -31.35 -17.23
C SER A 641 13.29 -32.43 -18.14
N GLY A 642 13.95 -33.44 -17.57
CA GLY A 642 14.34 -34.66 -18.28
C GLY A 642 13.44 -35.82 -17.86
N LYS A 643 13.09 -36.72 -18.80
CA LYS A 643 12.37 -37.96 -18.47
C LYS A 643 13.17 -38.74 -17.41
N GLY A 644 12.68 -38.73 -16.16
CA GLY A 644 13.34 -39.38 -15.02
C GLY A 644 14.61 -38.69 -14.48
N LYS A 645 14.89 -37.42 -14.84
CA LYS A 645 16.08 -36.67 -14.35
C LYS A 645 15.67 -35.49 -13.47
N ALA A 646 16.57 -35.09 -12.57
CA ALA A 646 16.43 -33.87 -11.78
C ALA A 646 16.33 -32.63 -12.69
N PHE A 647 15.56 -31.63 -12.27
CA PHE A 647 15.45 -30.36 -12.99
C PHE A 647 16.80 -29.64 -13.01
N THR A 648 17.23 -29.19 -14.19
CA THR A 648 18.38 -28.29 -14.33
C THR A 648 17.87 -26.89 -14.62
N ARG A 649 18.31 -25.92 -13.79
CA ARG A 649 18.02 -24.49 -13.97
C ARG A 649 18.99 -23.88 -14.97
N ARG A 650 18.49 -23.00 -15.83
CA ARG A 650 19.21 -22.25 -16.87
C ARG A 650 19.29 -20.78 -16.48
N ASP A 651 20.30 -20.41 -15.70
CA ASP A 651 20.47 -19.01 -15.27
C ASP A 651 20.86 -18.08 -16.43
N GLU A 652 21.36 -18.62 -17.55
CA GLU A 652 21.59 -17.88 -18.80
C GLU A 652 20.30 -17.31 -19.41
N ASN A 653 19.13 -17.86 -19.07
CA ASN A 653 17.82 -17.39 -19.51
C ASN A 653 17.21 -16.31 -18.58
N ILE A 654 17.94 -15.87 -17.54
CA ILE A 654 17.53 -14.75 -16.68
C ILE A 654 18.38 -13.54 -17.03
N PHE A 655 17.75 -12.52 -17.61
CA PHE A 655 18.47 -11.27 -17.95
C PHE A 655 18.69 -10.38 -16.73
N LEU A 656 17.72 -10.30 -15.82
CA LEU A 656 17.72 -9.34 -14.72
C LEU A 656 17.83 -10.04 -13.37
N SER A 657 18.79 -9.62 -12.56
CA SER A 657 18.98 -10.07 -11.18
C SER A 657 19.01 -8.88 -10.23
N PHE A 658 18.29 -8.96 -9.11
CA PHE A 658 18.40 -7.96 -8.04
C PHE A 658 19.20 -8.51 -6.86
N TYR A 659 20.11 -7.68 -6.35
CA TYR A 659 20.91 -7.96 -5.16
C TYR A 659 20.40 -7.10 -4.01
N CYS A 660 19.77 -7.73 -3.02
CA CYS A 660 19.21 -7.07 -1.83
C CYS A 660 20.22 -7.16 -0.68
N ASP A 661 21.19 -6.24 -0.68
CA ASP A 661 22.23 -6.10 0.33
C ASP A 661 22.30 -4.67 0.91
N PHE A 662 23.39 -4.32 1.58
CA PHE A 662 23.49 -3.11 2.43
C PHE A 662 24.27 -1.95 1.80
N HIS A 663 24.95 -2.20 0.68
CA HIS A 663 25.85 -1.23 0.06
C HIS A 663 25.20 -0.48 -1.10
N GLU A 664 25.54 0.81 -1.22
CA GLU A 664 25.25 1.72 -2.35
C GLU A 664 23.78 2.09 -2.61
N ILE A 665 23.57 3.37 -2.96
CA ILE A 665 22.37 3.80 -3.69
C ILE A 665 22.42 3.18 -5.09
N PRO A 666 21.39 2.43 -5.55
CA PRO A 666 21.48 1.71 -6.82
C PRO A 666 21.78 2.60 -8.04
N TRP A 667 21.41 3.89 -7.96
CA TRP A 667 21.45 4.86 -9.05
C TRP A 667 22.33 6.08 -8.76
N GLY A 668 23.28 5.98 -7.83
CA GLY A 668 24.14 7.12 -7.43
C GLY A 668 25.06 7.70 -8.54
N LYS A 669 25.07 7.06 -9.72
CA LYS A 669 25.68 7.48 -10.99
C LYS A 669 24.92 6.83 -12.15
N CYS A 670 23.65 7.18 -12.32
CA CYS A 670 22.93 6.89 -13.56
C CYS A 670 23.60 7.60 -14.75
#